data_AF-A0A7X7L6R6-F1
#
_entry.id   AF-A0A7X7L6R6-F1
#
_cell.length_a   1.000
_cell.length_b   1.000
_cell.length_c   1.000
_cell.angle_alpha   90.00
_cell.angle_beta   90.00
_cell.angle_gamma   90.00
#
_symmetry.space_group_name_H-M   'P 1'
#
loop_
_entity.id
_entity.type
_entity.pdbx_description
1 polymer ?
#
loop_
_entity_poly.entity_id
_entity_poly.type
_entity_poly.pdbx_seq_one_letter_code
_entity_poly.pdbx_strand_id
1 'polypeptide(L)'
;MRKYTKELLAILIFLVSTVIAITVITNITMPKRYSYGSTWGSYLKEPKNSIDVLFFGSSLVYCNIVPSVIYEHSGITSYVMAGPEQTIPLSYYYIKEAVKSQNPKTIMLDANGMFFNKYEGYTKVNIGYMPWSLNRLKAIENAAEQEQHTGLYFPLYNYHTRWSSLTLGDIKTGVFGYERDIYAGYTFLSKIEPQGSPWPRNEKFDIQTYKENLEYMKDIAAFCEKKGISLIVFISPSFSALKQDNLDMLKKDIGKIKNVSYIDFNERFDDFDINVKTDFFDLMHFNALGAEKFSIYLSDMLKSLDLEATDNEDMSLWWSRISNFKKQKALIDIPKQTDIESIEEPDENNLEEPIEVIDNNLIEYENMINLMKNSDYDNAIMLFEQSENLKKGYEKASLYYAYAKALKYHTMLNNEEQVELLKSHINTDFILTIQYKPVHPYKRTAYGATWGNYFKEPKNSIDVMFFGSSLIYCDIAPPAIYDKAKITSYVMGGPEQTMPITYYYIKEALRTQSPKVIFVEVTGLLYDKYYSNTKTNILYMPKSINRLSATFEGAIPDTWDELLFSLYDYDDDTITDISEYSSYGMDNMAGYTYLDNIDIVGGPVYRSISYNEEEYMLNLSYLHKISKLCEEEKIQLEYFIAPSYYRVPSEYMDIIEKDMSNMEYGRYTDHNIIYPDERIDRTTHFYDILHFNCYGAKQYSDFLAELLVSEYKLSESLYEDTTLWQSRVDNFMYMLSN
;
A
#
# COMPACT_ATOMS: atom_id res chain seq x y z
N MET A 1 -45.35 -2.46 -53.42
CA MET A 1 -44.66 -2.38 -52.10
C MET A 1 -45.38 -3.13 -50.97
N ARG A 2 -46.63 -2.79 -50.58
CA ARG A 2 -47.35 -3.43 -49.43
C ARG A 2 -47.44 -4.98 -49.37
N LYS A 3 -47.14 -5.72 -50.45
CA LYS A 3 -47.26 -7.19 -50.49
C LYS A 3 -46.10 -7.95 -49.81
N TYR A 4 -44.93 -7.32 -49.65
CA TYR A 4 -43.71 -7.97 -49.13
C TYR A 4 -43.18 -7.33 -47.84
N THR A 5 -44.00 -6.52 -47.16
CA THR A 5 -43.55 -5.67 -46.05
C THR A 5 -43.27 -6.47 -44.78
N LYS A 6 -43.89 -7.65 -44.59
CA LYS A 6 -43.61 -8.52 -43.44
C LYS A 6 -42.31 -9.32 -43.66
N GLU A 7 -42.10 -9.74 -44.89
CA GLU A 7 -40.96 -10.52 -45.36
C GLU A 7 -39.68 -9.67 -45.32
N LEU A 8 -39.74 -8.43 -45.82
CA LEU A 8 -38.64 -7.46 -45.71
C LEU A 8 -38.33 -7.10 -44.25
N LEU A 9 -39.35 -6.97 -43.40
CA LEU A 9 -39.15 -6.74 -41.96
C LEU A 9 -38.52 -7.96 -41.27
N ALA A 10 -38.95 -9.18 -41.60
CA ALA A 10 -38.35 -10.40 -41.06
C ALA A 10 -36.89 -10.58 -41.49
N ILE A 11 -36.56 -10.28 -42.76
CA ILE A 11 -35.18 -10.27 -43.26
C ILE A 11 -34.35 -9.21 -42.51
N LEU A 12 -34.87 -7.99 -42.31
CA LEU A 12 -34.19 -6.95 -41.56
C LEU A 12 -33.93 -7.35 -40.09
N ILE A 13 -34.94 -7.91 -39.40
CA ILE A 13 -34.81 -8.41 -38.03
C ILE A 13 -33.76 -9.54 -37.97
N PHE A 14 -33.80 -10.49 -38.91
CA PHE A 14 -32.81 -11.56 -39.00
C PHE A 14 -31.40 -11.00 -39.18
N LEU A 15 -31.17 -10.11 -40.15
CA LEU A 15 -29.86 -9.49 -40.38
C LEU A 15 -29.36 -8.71 -39.15
N VAL A 16 -30.21 -7.92 -38.50
CA VAL A 16 -29.86 -7.17 -37.28
C VAL A 16 -29.51 -8.13 -36.13
N SER A 17 -30.32 -9.18 -35.91
CA SER A 17 -30.03 -10.19 -34.88
C SER A 17 -28.74 -10.97 -35.17
N THR A 18 -28.45 -11.29 -36.44
CA THR A 18 -27.20 -11.93 -36.86
C THR A 18 -26.00 -11.02 -36.63
N VAL A 19 -26.08 -9.73 -36.95
CA VAL A 19 -25.02 -8.76 -36.65
C VAL A 19 -24.79 -8.63 -35.14
N ILE A 20 -25.85 -8.47 -34.34
CA ILE A 20 -25.74 -8.39 -32.87
C ILE A 20 -25.11 -9.68 -32.30
N ALA A 21 -25.57 -10.85 -32.75
CA ALA A 21 -25.01 -12.14 -32.32
C ALA A 21 -23.52 -12.27 -32.71
N ILE A 22 -23.15 -11.90 -33.93
CA ILE A 22 -21.75 -11.88 -34.38
C ILE A 22 -20.92 -10.93 -33.51
N THR A 23 -21.38 -9.71 -33.22
CA THR A 23 -20.67 -8.76 -32.36
C THR A 23 -20.50 -9.28 -30.94
N VAL A 24 -21.55 -9.80 -30.31
CA VAL A 24 -21.50 -10.35 -28.94
C VAL A 24 -20.60 -11.58 -28.86
N ILE A 25 -20.74 -12.54 -29.78
CA ILE A 25 -19.89 -13.74 -29.83
C ILE A 25 -18.44 -13.35 -30.14
N THR A 26 -18.20 -12.33 -30.99
CA THR A 26 -16.85 -11.78 -31.22
C THR A 26 -16.27 -11.23 -29.93
N ASN A 27 -16.98 -10.35 -29.23
CA ASN A 27 -16.50 -9.72 -28.00
C ASN A 27 -16.20 -10.75 -26.90
N ILE A 28 -17.03 -11.80 -26.78
CA ILE A 28 -16.80 -12.91 -25.84
C ILE A 28 -15.59 -13.76 -26.26
N THR A 29 -15.47 -14.14 -27.54
CA THR A 29 -14.41 -15.06 -28.01
C THR A 29 -13.05 -14.42 -28.25
N MET A 30 -12.96 -13.10 -28.48
CA MET A 30 -11.65 -12.41 -28.47
C MET A 30 -11.00 -12.55 -27.08
N PRO A 31 -9.68 -12.83 -27.00
CA PRO A 31 -8.95 -12.83 -25.73
C PRO A 31 -9.12 -11.53 -24.96
N LYS A 32 -9.01 -11.59 -23.62
CA LYS A 32 -9.00 -10.39 -22.79
C LYS A 32 -7.58 -9.89 -22.60
N ARG A 33 -7.41 -8.56 -22.60
CA ARG A 33 -6.10 -7.91 -22.42
C ARG A 33 -6.20 -6.84 -21.34
N TYR A 34 -5.38 -7.00 -20.30
CA TYR A 34 -5.24 -6.07 -19.18
C TYR A 34 -3.77 -5.66 -18.96
N SER A 35 -2.92 -5.93 -19.97
CA SER A 35 -1.46 -5.74 -19.96
C SER A 35 -0.89 -5.88 -21.38
N TYR A 36 0.42 -5.63 -21.53
CA TYR A 36 1.12 -5.43 -22.82
C TYR A 36 0.60 -4.19 -23.58
N GLY A 37 0.35 -3.11 -22.85
CA GLY A 37 -0.13 -1.83 -23.41
C GLY A 37 -1.56 -1.84 -23.99
N SER A 38 -1.96 -0.68 -24.53
CA SER A 38 -3.20 -0.35 -25.26
C SER A 38 -4.42 -1.22 -24.94
N THR A 39 -4.89 -1.07 -23.72
CA THR A 39 -6.17 -1.54 -23.19
C THR A 39 -7.33 -0.70 -23.77
N TRP A 40 -7.50 -0.68 -25.11
CA TRP A 40 -8.49 0.16 -25.83
C TRP A 40 -9.91 0.16 -25.23
N GLY A 41 -10.36 -0.98 -24.71
CA GLY A 41 -11.67 -1.10 -24.05
C GLY A 41 -11.76 -0.39 -22.69
N SER A 42 -10.65 -0.28 -21.97
CA SER A 42 -10.50 0.43 -20.70
C SER A 42 -10.19 1.91 -20.91
N TYR A 43 -9.36 2.25 -21.90
CA TYR A 43 -9.10 3.63 -22.31
C TYR A 43 -10.40 4.38 -22.70
N LEU A 44 -11.37 3.68 -23.32
CA LEU A 44 -12.70 4.23 -23.59
C LEU A 44 -13.62 4.32 -22.35
N LYS A 45 -13.13 4.02 -21.13
CA LYS A 45 -13.81 4.23 -19.85
C LYS A 45 -13.22 5.38 -19.02
N GLU A 46 -12.13 6.00 -19.47
CA GLU A 46 -11.70 7.30 -18.94
C GLU A 46 -12.79 8.35 -19.24
N PRO A 47 -12.96 9.39 -18.40
CA PRO A 47 -13.79 10.54 -18.76
C PRO A 47 -13.30 11.21 -20.05
N LYS A 48 -14.14 12.05 -20.67
CA LYS A 48 -13.76 12.74 -21.91
C LYS A 48 -12.94 13.97 -21.60
N ASN A 49 -11.85 14.16 -22.33
CA ASN A 49 -10.89 15.24 -22.14
C ASN A 49 -10.36 15.30 -20.69
N SER A 50 -9.96 14.16 -20.14
CA SER A 50 -9.44 13.97 -18.78
C SER A 50 -8.00 13.46 -18.75
N ILE A 51 -7.28 13.62 -19.86
CA ILE A 51 -5.93 13.10 -20.09
C ILE A 51 -5.11 14.17 -20.84
N ASP A 52 -4.14 14.77 -20.15
CA ASP A 52 -3.30 15.87 -20.64
C ASP A 52 -2.18 15.39 -21.58
N VAL A 53 -1.61 14.23 -21.28
CA VAL A 53 -0.46 13.65 -22.01
C VAL A 53 -0.75 12.23 -22.49
N LEU A 54 -0.67 11.99 -23.79
CA LEU A 54 -0.75 10.62 -24.34
C LEU A 54 0.61 10.14 -24.84
N PHE A 55 1.05 9.01 -24.29
CA PHE A 55 2.28 8.32 -24.67
C PHE A 55 1.99 7.22 -25.70
N PHE A 56 2.71 7.20 -26.82
CA PHE A 56 2.57 6.19 -27.89
C PHE A 56 3.92 5.57 -28.24
N GLY A 57 3.91 4.29 -28.59
CA GLY A 57 5.11 3.60 -29.05
C GLY A 57 5.13 2.12 -28.69
N SER A 58 6.34 1.60 -28.50
CA SER A 58 6.61 0.17 -28.33
C SER A 58 6.43 -0.33 -26.88
N SER A 59 6.85 -1.57 -26.60
CA SER A 59 6.95 -2.08 -25.23
C SER A 59 7.86 -1.25 -24.33
N LEU A 60 8.85 -0.56 -24.90
CA LEU A 60 9.69 0.40 -24.18
C LEU A 60 8.87 1.55 -23.55
N VAL A 61 7.68 1.85 -24.06
CA VAL A 61 6.81 2.89 -23.49
C VAL A 61 5.93 2.31 -22.38
N TYR A 62 5.23 1.19 -22.62
CA TYR A 62 4.35 0.61 -21.60
C TYR A 62 5.07 -0.12 -20.46
N CYS A 63 6.36 -0.44 -20.59
CA CYS A 63 7.16 -1.02 -19.51
C CYS A 63 7.94 0.02 -18.70
N ASN A 64 8.22 1.20 -19.27
CA ASN A 64 9.13 2.18 -18.65
C ASN A 64 8.41 3.44 -18.14
N ILE A 65 7.18 3.74 -18.58
CA ILE A 65 6.44 4.95 -18.17
C ILE A 65 5.24 4.58 -17.30
N VAL A 66 5.16 5.14 -16.10
CA VAL A 66 4.13 4.89 -15.07
C VAL A 66 3.26 6.15 -14.90
N PRO A 67 2.06 6.22 -15.51
CA PRO A 67 1.21 7.40 -15.46
C PRO A 67 0.86 7.89 -14.05
N SER A 68 0.71 6.99 -13.07
CA SER A 68 0.42 7.37 -11.69
C SER A 68 1.58 8.05 -10.98
N VAL A 69 2.83 7.72 -11.31
CA VAL A 69 4.00 8.39 -10.75
C VAL A 69 4.16 9.78 -11.37
N ILE A 70 3.90 9.92 -12.67
CA ILE A 70 3.80 11.24 -13.31
C ILE A 70 2.74 12.08 -12.60
N TYR A 71 1.54 11.52 -12.40
CA TYR A 71 0.45 12.21 -11.73
C TYR A 71 0.79 12.60 -10.28
N GLU A 72 1.35 11.69 -9.47
CA GLU A 72 1.72 11.96 -8.08
C GLU A 72 2.71 13.12 -7.95
N HIS A 73 3.69 13.22 -8.86
CA HIS A 73 4.74 14.22 -8.79
C HIS A 73 4.44 15.51 -9.60
N SER A 74 3.30 15.61 -10.29
CA SER A 74 2.97 16.79 -11.11
C SER A 74 1.50 17.20 -11.24
N GLY A 75 0.55 16.36 -10.84
CA GLY A 75 -0.88 16.55 -11.15
C GLY A 75 -1.24 16.38 -12.63
N ILE A 76 -0.28 16.08 -13.51
CA ILE A 76 -0.52 16.00 -14.96
C ILE A 76 -1.08 14.62 -15.31
N THR A 77 -2.31 14.60 -15.83
CA THR A 77 -3.00 13.35 -16.17
C THR A 77 -2.41 12.73 -17.45
N SER A 78 -2.23 11.41 -17.49
CA SER A 78 -1.62 10.75 -18.66
C SER A 78 -2.16 9.35 -18.98
N TYR A 79 -1.89 8.84 -20.18
CA TYR A 79 -2.23 7.45 -20.53
C TYR A 79 -1.26 6.87 -21.56
N VAL A 80 -0.86 5.61 -21.37
CA VAL A 80 0.02 4.89 -22.30
C VAL A 80 -0.78 4.13 -23.36
N MET A 81 -0.90 4.74 -24.54
CA MET A 81 -1.45 4.16 -25.76
C MET A 81 -0.33 3.59 -26.65
N ALA A 82 0.50 2.75 -26.03
CA ALA A 82 1.58 1.98 -26.65
C ALA A 82 1.19 0.51 -26.85
N GLY A 83 1.98 -0.25 -27.62
CA GLY A 83 1.66 -1.63 -27.97
C GLY A 83 2.90 -2.44 -28.39
N PRO A 84 2.85 -3.78 -28.30
CA PRO A 84 4.00 -4.63 -28.61
C PRO A 84 4.41 -4.42 -30.07
N GLU A 85 5.70 -4.11 -30.28
CA GLU A 85 6.30 -3.82 -31.59
C GLU A 85 5.49 -2.81 -32.45
N GLN A 86 4.84 -1.84 -31.81
CA GLN A 86 4.02 -0.82 -32.49
C GLN A 86 4.89 0.08 -33.40
N THR A 87 4.69 -0.06 -34.71
CA THR A 87 5.36 0.73 -35.74
C THR A 87 4.79 2.15 -35.86
N ILE A 88 5.53 3.09 -36.45
CA ILE A 88 5.07 4.48 -36.64
C ILE A 88 3.76 4.59 -37.45
N PRO A 89 3.51 3.80 -38.52
CA PRO A 89 2.20 3.71 -39.16
C PRO A 89 1.06 3.36 -38.20
N LEU A 90 1.28 2.41 -37.26
CA LEU A 90 0.28 2.05 -36.25
C LEU A 90 0.06 3.20 -35.25
N SER A 91 1.13 3.85 -34.79
CA SER A 91 1.04 5.03 -33.92
C SER A 91 0.21 6.16 -34.53
N TYR A 92 0.33 6.42 -35.84
CA TYR A 92 -0.52 7.39 -36.53
C TYR A 92 -2.02 7.06 -36.45
N TYR A 93 -2.39 5.78 -36.66
CA TYR A 93 -3.78 5.35 -36.53
C TYR A 93 -4.27 5.35 -35.08
N TYR A 94 -3.41 5.02 -34.12
CA TYR A 94 -3.70 5.10 -32.68
C TYR A 94 -3.96 6.54 -32.22
N ILE A 95 -3.04 7.46 -32.52
CA ILE A 95 -3.18 8.90 -32.20
C ILE A 95 -4.51 9.43 -32.70
N LYS A 96 -4.85 9.17 -33.97
CA LYS A 96 -6.11 9.60 -34.60
C LYS A 96 -7.38 8.92 -34.09
N GLU A 97 -7.27 7.83 -33.34
CA GLU A 97 -8.40 7.18 -32.67
C GLU A 97 -8.57 7.70 -31.24
N ALA A 98 -7.47 7.89 -30.51
CA ALA A 98 -7.41 8.40 -29.14
C ALA A 98 -7.96 9.84 -29.01
N VAL A 99 -7.53 10.74 -29.91
CA VAL A 99 -7.96 12.16 -29.98
C VAL A 99 -9.42 12.40 -30.45
N LYS A 100 -10.26 11.36 -30.38
CA LYS A 100 -11.73 11.42 -30.52
C LYS A 100 -12.44 11.44 -29.17
N SER A 101 -11.81 10.88 -28.13
CA SER A 101 -12.29 10.83 -26.75
C SER A 101 -11.51 11.75 -25.81
N GLN A 102 -10.26 12.08 -26.16
CA GLN A 102 -9.39 12.98 -25.39
C GLN A 102 -8.93 14.17 -26.23
N ASN A 103 -8.55 15.25 -25.56
CA ASN A 103 -7.93 16.44 -26.14
C ASN A 103 -6.63 16.77 -25.37
N PRO A 104 -5.59 15.92 -25.48
CA PRO A 104 -4.35 16.10 -24.74
C PRO A 104 -3.63 17.36 -25.21
N LYS A 105 -2.94 18.05 -24.30
CA LYS A 105 -2.06 19.18 -24.63
C LYS A 105 -0.78 18.69 -25.30
N THR A 106 -0.27 17.53 -24.88
CA THR A 106 0.97 16.94 -25.39
C THR A 106 0.79 15.50 -25.84
N ILE A 107 1.41 15.14 -26.96
CA ILE A 107 1.60 13.75 -27.40
C ILE A 107 3.10 13.45 -27.39
N MET A 108 3.46 12.37 -26.70
CA MET A 108 4.82 11.86 -26.65
C MET A 108 4.91 10.56 -27.47
N LEU A 109 5.83 10.49 -28.43
CA LEU A 109 5.96 9.36 -29.37
C LEU A 109 7.38 8.78 -29.38
N ASP A 110 7.51 7.50 -29.01
CA ASP A 110 8.76 6.74 -29.03
C ASP A 110 9.20 6.40 -30.47
N ALA A 111 10.34 6.96 -30.87
CA ALA A 111 10.93 6.82 -32.19
C ALA A 111 11.77 5.54 -32.37
N ASN A 112 11.88 4.66 -31.37
CA ASN A 112 12.41 3.31 -31.60
C ASN A 112 11.65 2.58 -32.73
N GLY A 113 10.34 2.86 -32.86
CA GLY A 113 9.49 2.33 -33.93
C GLY A 113 9.88 2.76 -35.36
N MET A 114 10.77 3.77 -35.52
CA MET A 114 11.32 4.14 -36.84
C MET A 114 12.20 3.05 -37.44
N PHE A 115 12.79 2.18 -36.60
CA PHE A 115 13.74 1.13 -36.96
C PHE A 115 13.15 -0.29 -36.85
N PHE A 116 11.82 -0.40 -36.75
CA PHE A 116 11.11 -1.67 -36.85
C PHE A 116 10.91 -2.05 -38.32
N ASN A 117 10.67 -3.34 -38.58
CA ASN A 117 10.24 -3.81 -39.89
C ASN A 117 8.86 -3.23 -40.21
N LYS A 118 8.48 -3.16 -41.50
CA LYS A 118 7.20 -2.60 -41.94
C LYS A 118 5.98 -3.25 -41.26
N TYR A 119 6.10 -4.54 -40.97
CA TYR A 119 5.14 -5.32 -40.19
C TYR A 119 5.92 -6.16 -39.17
N GLU A 120 5.34 -6.35 -37.99
CA GLU A 120 5.95 -7.03 -36.84
C GLU A 120 4.97 -8.04 -36.22
N GLY A 121 5.43 -8.87 -35.29
CA GLY A 121 4.70 -10.08 -34.86
C GLY A 121 3.30 -9.85 -34.25
N TYR A 122 2.99 -8.59 -33.91
CA TYR A 122 1.83 -8.20 -33.11
C TYR A 122 0.82 -7.30 -33.84
N THR A 123 0.91 -7.13 -35.16
CA THR A 123 -0.06 -6.35 -35.97
C THR A 123 -1.52 -6.68 -35.63
N LYS A 124 -1.84 -7.98 -35.51
CA LYS A 124 -3.15 -8.50 -35.08
C LYS A 124 -3.60 -8.01 -33.70
N VAL A 125 -2.65 -7.91 -32.76
CA VAL A 125 -2.87 -7.53 -31.37
C VAL A 125 -3.00 -6.02 -31.20
N ASN A 126 -2.37 -5.24 -32.08
CA ASN A 126 -2.50 -3.79 -32.09
C ASN A 126 -3.82 -3.35 -32.76
N ILE A 127 -4.07 -3.73 -34.01
CA ILE A 127 -5.28 -3.29 -34.74
C ILE A 127 -6.55 -4.00 -34.26
N GLY A 128 -6.45 -5.26 -33.84
CA GLY A 128 -7.61 -6.11 -33.51
C GLY A 128 -8.48 -5.59 -32.36
N TYR A 129 -7.90 -4.80 -31.45
CA TYR A 129 -8.57 -4.22 -30.28
C TYR A 129 -8.96 -2.75 -30.46
N MET A 130 -8.53 -2.09 -31.55
CA MET A 130 -8.97 -0.73 -31.85
C MET A 130 -10.51 -0.66 -31.96
N PRO A 131 -11.14 0.45 -31.53
CA PRO A 131 -12.57 0.68 -31.75
C PRO A 131 -12.98 0.53 -33.22
N TRP A 132 -14.20 0.03 -33.46
CA TRP A 132 -14.72 -0.12 -34.83
C TRP A 132 -15.01 1.24 -35.47
N SER A 133 -14.09 1.70 -36.31
CA SER A 133 -14.13 3.00 -36.96
C SER A 133 -13.52 2.95 -38.36
N LEU A 134 -13.82 3.96 -39.21
CA LEU A 134 -13.16 4.14 -40.52
C LEU A 134 -11.63 4.25 -40.41
N ASN A 135 -11.12 4.66 -39.25
CA ASN A 135 -9.68 4.82 -39.00
C ASN A 135 -9.04 3.47 -38.61
N ARG A 136 -9.76 2.57 -37.90
CA ARG A 136 -9.38 1.15 -37.79
C ARG A 136 -9.34 0.46 -39.16
N LEU A 137 -10.34 0.67 -40.03
CA LEU A 137 -10.34 0.05 -41.36
C LEU A 137 -9.11 0.46 -42.17
N LYS A 138 -8.75 1.76 -42.16
CA LYS A 138 -7.53 2.25 -42.79
C LYS A 138 -6.24 1.72 -42.16
N ALA A 139 -6.23 1.45 -40.86
CA ALA A 139 -5.11 0.77 -40.20
C ALA A 139 -4.91 -0.66 -40.75
N ILE A 140 -5.99 -1.40 -40.98
CA ILE A 140 -5.93 -2.72 -41.65
C ILE A 140 -5.34 -2.56 -43.05
N GLU A 141 -5.90 -1.66 -43.87
CA GLU A 141 -5.49 -1.48 -45.27
C GLU A 141 -4.03 -1.04 -45.45
N ASN A 142 -3.50 -0.18 -44.56
CA ASN A 142 -2.25 0.54 -44.79
C ASN A 142 -1.12 0.23 -43.78
N ALA A 143 -1.43 -0.51 -42.70
CA ALA A 143 -0.49 -0.83 -41.62
C ALA A 143 -0.61 -2.30 -41.13
N ALA A 144 -1.19 -3.20 -41.94
CA ALA A 144 -1.22 -4.64 -41.67
C ALA A 144 -0.82 -5.51 -42.86
N GLU A 145 -0.27 -6.69 -42.56
CA GLU A 145 0.03 -7.73 -43.55
C GLU A 145 -1.28 -8.21 -44.19
N GLN A 146 -1.28 -8.40 -45.52
CA GLN A 146 -2.47 -8.75 -46.28
C GLN A 146 -3.09 -10.08 -45.80
N GLU A 147 -2.26 -10.99 -45.29
CA GLU A 147 -2.61 -12.28 -44.70
C GLU A 147 -3.49 -12.14 -43.44
N GLN A 148 -3.36 -11.04 -42.69
CA GLN A 148 -4.14 -10.82 -41.46
C GLN A 148 -5.47 -10.10 -41.71
N HIS A 149 -5.66 -9.47 -42.88
CA HIS A 149 -6.83 -8.63 -43.19
C HIS A 149 -8.15 -9.33 -42.90
N THR A 150 -8.33 -10.57 -43.40
CA THR A 150 -9.54 -11.38 -43.16
C THR A 150 -9.85 -11.54 -41.67
N GLY A 151 -8.83 -11.79 -40.85
CA GLY A 151 -8.96 -11.93 -39.40
C GLY A 151 -9.10 -10.62 -38.64
N LEU A 152 -8.71 -9.48 -39.23
CA LEU A 152 -8.89 -8.15 -38.64
C LEU A 152 -10.28 -7.55 -38.96
N TYR A 153 -10.83 -7.86 -40.13
CA TYR A 153 -12.22 -7.56 -40.51
C TYR A 153 -13.23 -8.49 -39.84
N PHE A 154 -12.91 -9.77 -39.66
CA PHE A 154 -13.80 -10.77 -39.06
C PHE A 154 -13.08 -11.54 -37.95
N PRO A 155 -12.97 -11.01 -36.71
CA PRO A 155 -12.14 -11.63 -35.67
C PRO A 155 -12.55 -13.05 -35.26
N LEU A 156 -13.82 -13.45 -35.46
CA LEU A 156 -14.25 -14.84 -35.33
C LEU A 156 -13.43 -15.80 -36.21
N TYR A 157 -12.93 -15.38 -37.36
CA TYR A 157 -12.02 -16.19 -38.19
C TYR A 157 -10.80 -16.66 -37.39
N ASN A 158 -10.19 -15.78 -36.59
CA ASN A 158 -9.07 -16.14 -35.72
C ASN A 158 -9.50 -16.86 -34.42
N TYR A 159 -10.63 -16.46 -33.84
CA TYR A 159 -10.93 -16.75 -32.43
C TYR A 159 -12.13 -17.67 -32.18
N HIS A 160 -12.84 -18.15 -33.21
CA HIS A 160 -13.99 -19.05 -33.06
C HIS A 160 -13.69 -20.30 -32.22
N THR A 161 -12.46 -20.82 -32.26
CA THR A 161 -12.01 -21.98 -31.49
C THR A 161 -11.99 -21.76 -29.97
N ARG A 162 -11.96 -20.52 -29.48
CA ARG A 162 -11.96 -20.21 -28.02
C ARG A 162 -13.28 -20.54 -27.31
N TRP A 163 -14.35 -20.88 -28.03
CA TRP A 163 -15.66 -21.19 -27.44
C TRP A 163 -15.62 -22.28 -26.35
N SER A 164 -14.68 -23.24 -26.47
CA SER A 164 -14.49 -24.34 -25.52
C SER A 164 -13.54 -24.03 -24.36
N SER A 165 -12.97 -22.82 -24.30
CA SER A 165 -12.01 -22.38 -23.28
C SER A 165 -12.34 -20.99 -22.70
N LEU A 166 -13.62 -20.57 -22.78
CA LEU A 166 -14.11 -19.35 -22.15
C LEU A 166 -14.24 -19.50 -20.64
N THR A 167 -13.76 -18.50 -19.91
CA THR A 167 -14.03 -18.35 -18.46
C THR A 167 -15.30 -17.51 -18.21
N LEU A 168 -15.81 -17.52 -16.99
CA LEU A 168 -16.86 -16.56 -16.58
C LEU A 168 -16.38 -15.10 -16.70
N GLY A 169 -15.09 -14.84 -16.53
CA GLY A 169 -14.46 -13.54 -16.79
C GLY A 169 -14.49 -13.15 -18.27
N ASP A 170 -14.21 -14.10 -19.18
CA ASP A 170 -14.32 -13.85 -20.63
C ASP A 170 -15.74 -13.42 -21.03
N ILE A 171 -16.74 -14.06 -20.41
CA ILE A 171 -18.15 -13.78 -20.65
C ILE A 171 -18.54 -12.43 -20.04
N LYS A 172 -18.20 -12.15 -18.77
CA LYS A 172 -18.46 -10.83 -18.12
C LYS A 172 -17.88 -9.70 -18.98
N THR A 173 -16.59 -9.73 -19.27
CA THR A 173 -15.89 -8.68 -20.04
C THR A 173 -16.33 -8.65 -21.50
N GLY A 174 -16.86 -9.76 -22.05
CA GLY A 174 -17.40 -9.82 -23.41
C GLY A 174 -18.80 -9.22 -23.56
N VAL A 175 -19.62 -9.26 -22.51
CA VAL A 175 -21.00 -8.75 -22.49
C VAL A 175 -21.07 -7.31 -21.97
N PHE A 176 -20.39 -7.00 -20.86
CA PHE A 176 -20.44 -5.69 -20.20
C PHE A 176 -19.29 -4.76 -20.59
N GLY A 177 -18.30 -5.26 -21.33
CA GLY A 177 -17.08 -4.54 -21.70
C GLY A 177 -16.00 -4.60 -20.62
N TYR A 178 -14.95 -3.80 -20.79
CA TYR A 178 -13.85 -3.67 -19.83
C TYR A 178 -14.19 -2.63 -18.74
N GLU A 179 -13.59 -2.78 -17.56
CA GLU A 179 -13.53 -1.72 -16.56
C GLU A 179 -12.39 -0.73 -16.90
N ARG A 180 -12.25 0.37 -16.14
CA ARG A 180 -11.12 1.32 -16.24
C ARG A 180 -9.79 0.63 -15.94
N ASP A 181 -8.69 1.20 -16.44
CA ASP A 181 -7.34 0.63 -16.26
C ASP A 181 -6.66 1.18 -15.00
N ILE A 182 -6.32 0.30 -14.06
CA ILE A 182 -5.62 0.63 -12.80
C ILE A 182 -4.12 0.93 -12.97
N TYR A 183 -3.61 0.82 -14.20
CA TYR A 183 -2.26 1.23 -14.61
C TYR A 183 -2.26 2.29 -15.73
N ALA A 184 -3.42 2.73 -16.22
CA ALA A 184 -3.54 3.67 -17.35
C ALA A 184 -2.69 3.26 -18.59
N GLY A 185 -2.67 1.96 -18.93
CA GLY A 185 -1.91 1.41 -20.04
C GLY A 185 -0.46 0.98 -19.72
N TYR A 186 0.09 1.32 -18.55
CA TYR A 186 1.36 0.76 -18.06
C TYR A 186 1.24 -0.75 -17.80
N THR A 187 2.36 -1.48 -17.93
CA THR A 187 2.46 -2.92 -17.65
C THR A 187 3.53 -3.13 -16.59
N PHE A 188 3.08 -3.45 -15.38
CA PHE A 188 3.96 -3.68 -14.23
C PHE A 188 4.88 -4.90 -14.43
N LEU A 189 6.18 -4.69 -14.18
CA LEU A 189 7.23 -5.70 -14.25
C LEU A 189 8.03 -5.68 -12.94
N SER A 190 8.11 -6.82 -12.23
CA SER A 190 8.73 -6.90 -10.89
C SER A 190 10.12 -7.53 -10.85
N LYS A 191 10.50 -8.31 -11.87
CA LYS A 191 11.78 -9.03 -11.87
C LYS A 191 12.95 -8.06 -11.97
N ILE A 192 13.97 -8.30 -11.16
CA ILE A 192 15.29 -7.68 -11.24
C ILE A 192 16.19 -8.54 -12.14
N GLU A 193 16.81 -7.95 -13.17
CA GLU A 193 17.89 -8.56 -13.95
C GLU A 193 19.11 -7.61 -13.97
N PRO A 194 20.18 -7.92 -13.21
CA PRO A 194 21.35 -7.04 -13.11
C PRO A 194 22.12 -6.94 -14.43
N GLN A 195 22.27 -5.73 -14.95
CA GLN A 195 22.87 -5.48 -16.26
C GLN A 195 24.41 -5.37 -16.22
N GLY A 196 25.05 -5.60 -17.37
CA GLY A 196 26.50 -5.67 -17.53
C GLY A 196 27.15 -4.35 -17.97
N SER A 197 27.70 -4.34 -19.18
CA SER A 197 28.05 -3.11 -19.93
C SER A 197 27.01 -2.90 -21.04
N PRO A 198 26.65 -1.66 -21.41
CA PRO A 198 25.63 -1.39 -22.43
C PRO A 198 25.87 -2.16 -23.73
N TRP A 199 24.81 -2.78 -24.27
CA TRP A 199 24.93 -3.70 -25.40
C TRP A 199 24.27 -3.11 -26.65
N PRO A 200 25.01 -2.79 -27.73
CA PRO A 200 24.44 -2.13 -28.90
C PRO A 200 23.35 -3.01 -29.52
N ARG A 201 22.18 -2.40 -29.79
CA ARG A 201 21.03 -3.12 -30.34
C ARG A 201 21.39 -3.76 -31.69
N ASN A 202 20.73 -4.87 -31.99
CA ASN A 202 20.85 -5.54 -33.27
C ASN A 202 19.65 -5.23 -34.19
N GLU A 203 19.27 -3.96 -34.29
CA GLU A 203 18.22 -3.49 -35.18
C GLU A 203 18.58 -3.73 -36.65
N LYS A 204 17.58 -4.17 -37.42
CA LYS A 204 17.68 -4.38 -38.86
C LYS A 204 17.33 -3.07 -39.56
N PHE A 205 18.30 -2.43 -40.18
CA PHE A 205 18.03 -1.21 -40.93
C PHE A 205 17.56 -1.51 -42.37
N ASP A 206 16.31 -1.17 -42.68
CA ASP A 206 15.84 -1.01 -44.05
C ASP A 206 15.52 0.47 -44.35
N ILE A 207 16.24 1.01 -45.34
CA ILE A 207 16.10 2.39 -45.79
C ILE A 207 14.75 2.68 -46.46
N GLN A 208 14.04 1.67 -46.99
CA GLN A 208 12.71 1.87 -47.57
C GLN A 208 11.65 1.99 -46.48
N THR A 209 11.61 1.05 -45.54
CA THR A 209 10.74 1.09 -44.36
C THR A 209 10.98 2.35 -43.52
N TYR A 210 12.23 2.73 -43.28
CA TYR A 210 12.55 3.97 -42.56
C TYR A 210 11.99 5.23 -43.24
N LYS A 211 12.03 5.31 -44.58
CA LYS A 211 11.41 6.42 -45.33
C LYS A 211 9.90 6.43 -45.21
N GLU A 212 9.25 5.27 -45.30
CA GLU A 212 7.80 5.16 -45.12
C GLU A 212 7.38 5.58 -43.69
N ASN A 213 8.14 5.14 -42.67
CA ASN A 213 7.99 5.60 -41.28
C ASN A 213 8.18 7.13 -41.15
N LEU A 214 9.15 7.72 -41.86
CA LEU A 214 9.40 9.16 -41.85
C LEU A 214 8.30 9.98 -42.51
N GLU A 215 7.63 9.49 -43.56
CA GLU A 215 6.44 10.16 -44.11
C GLU A 215 5.26 10.08 -43.11
N TYR A 216 5.03 8.92 -42.48
CA TYR A 216 4.03 8.81 -41.40
C TYR A 216 4.35 9.74 -40.21
N MET A 217 5.62 9.93 -39.85
CA MET A 217 6.03 10.87 -38.80
C MET A 217 5.65 12.33 -39.13
N LYS A 218 5.80 12.75 -40.40
CA LYS A 218 5.32 14.06 -40.85
C LYS A 218 3.80 14.17 -40.82
N ASP A 219 3.09 13.10 -41.18
CA ASP A 219 1.64 13.01 -41.12
C ASP A 219 1.12 13.07 -39.67
N ILE A 220 1.86 12.53 -38.69
CA ILE A 220 1.60 12.69 -37.26
C ILE A 220 1.82 14.15 -36.84
N ALA A 221 2.97 14.75 -37.19
CA ALA A 221 3.29 16.15 -36.85
C ALA A 221 2.26 17.14 -37.41
N ALA A 222 1.94 17.03 -38.71
CA ALA A 222 0.93 17.87 -39.36
C ALA A 222 -0.49 17.64 -38.80
N PHE A 223 -0.79 16.45 -38.29
CA PHE A 223 -2.04 16.17 -37.58
C PHE A 223 -2.07 16.83 -36.18
N CYS A 224 -0.97 16.77 -35.43
CA CYS A 224 -0.85 17.40 -34.12
C CYS A 224 -0.89 18.93 -34.22
N GLU A 225 -0.13 19.53 -35.14
CA GLU A 225 -0.18 20.97 -35.47
C GLU A 225 -1.60 21.42 -35.81
N LYS A 226 -2.30 20.69 -36.69
CA LYS A 226 -3.70 20.97 -37.06
C LYS A 226 -4.68 20.85 -35.88
N LYS A 227 -4.30 20.16 -34.81
CA LYS A 227 -5.09 19.97 -33.59
C LYS A 227 -4.68 20.91 -32.44
N GLY A 228 -3.59 21.66 -32.56
CA GLY A 228 -3.04 22.45 -31.46
C GLY A 228 -2.36 21.61 -30.37
N ILE A 229 -1.88 20.42 -30.72
CA ILE A 229 -1.26 19.47 -29.79
C ILE A 229 0.27 19.54 -29.95
N SER A 230 1.00 19.71 -28.85
CA SER A 230 2.47 19.65 -28.83
C SER A 230 2.95 18.22 -29.09
N LEU A 231 3.83 18.03 -30.08
CA LEU A 231 4.42 16.72 -30.39
C LEU A 231 5.88 16.66 -29.92
N ILE A 232 6.14 15.77 -28.96
CA ILE A 232 7.50 15.43 -28.52
C ILE A 232 7.81 14.03 -29.05
N VAL A 233 8.77 13.95 -29.97
CA VAL A 233 9.34 12.68 -30.41
C VAL A 233 10.50 12.35 -29.49
N PHE A 234 10.50 11.17 -28.89
CA PHE A 234 11.53 10.76 -27.93
C PHE A 234 12.12 9.39 -28.26
N ILE A 235 13.31 9.10 -27.74
CA ILE A 235 13.82 7.72 -27.65
C ILE A 235 13.70 7.28 -26.19
N SER A 236 12.93 6.22 -25.93
CA SER A 236 12.84 5.60 -24.61
C SER A 236 14.22 5.14 -24.12
N PRO A 237 14.55 5.29 -22.83
CA PRO A 237 15.80 4.78 -22.26
C PRO A 237 15.82 3.25 -22.32
N SER A 238 16.97 2.67 -22.66
CA SER A 238 17.16 1.23 -22.85
C SER A 238 18.62 0.83 -22.63
N PHE A 239 18.89 -0.25 -21.91
CA PHE A 239 20.27 -0.77 -21.77
C PHE A 239 20.84 -1.31 -23.10
N SER A 240 19.96 -1.58 -24.07
CA SER A 240 20.29 -1.87 -25.46
C SER A 240 19.75 -0.76 -26.36
N ALA A 241 20.55 0.31 -26.48
CA ALA A 241 20.26 1.48 -27.31
C ALA A 241 20.55 1.22 -28.81
N LEU A 242 19.93 2.03 -29.68
CA LEU A 242 20.18 2.04 -31.13
C LEU A 242 21.63 2.42 -31.45
N LYS A 243 22.10 2.04 -32.65
CA LYS A 243 23.45 2.39 -33.12
C LYS A 243 23.57 3.91 -33.37
N GLN A 244 24.72 4.51 -33.07
CA GLN A 244 24.92 5.97 -33.18
C GLN A 244 24.58 6.50 -34.59
N ASP A 245 25.01 5.85 -35.66
CA ASP A 245 24.70 6.23 -37.05
C ASP A 245 23.18 6.36 -37.30
N ASN A 246 22.37 5.52 -36.64
CA ASN A 246 20.91 5.54 -36.73
C ASN A 246 20.31 6.68 -35.89
N LEU A 247 20.83 6.94 -34.69
CA LEU A 247 20.43 8.07 -33.86
C LEU A 247 20.77 9.42 -34.53
N ASP A 248 21.98 9.56 -35.08
CA ASP A 248 22.43 10.76 -35.80
C ASP A 248 21.56 11.04 -37.04
N MET A 249 21.20 9.98 -37.78
CA MET A 249 20.27 10.09 -38.91
C MET A 249 18.87 10.50 -38.46
N LEU A 250 18.34 9.89 -37.39
CA LEU A 250 17.03 10.22 -36.84
C LEU A 250 16.97 11.67 -36.35
N LYS A 251 17.91 12.08 -35.49
CA LYS A 251 18.04 13.44 -34.93
C LYS A 251 18.08 14.49 -36.05
N LYS A 252 18.79 14.18 -37.14
CA LYS A 252 18.88 15.00 -38.36
C LYS A 252 17.61 15.03 -39.22
N ASP A 253 16.81 13.97 -39.23
CA ASP A 253 15.56 13.90 -40.02
C ASP A 253 14.36 14.48 -39.27
N ILE A 254 14.21 14.17 -37.97
CA ILE A 254 13.19 14.76 -37.11
C ILE A 254 13.40 16.28 -37.00
N GLY A 255 14.65 16.75 -36.87
CA GLY A 255 14.99 18.17 -36.83
C GLY A 255 14.69 18.97 -38.12
N LYS A 256 14.13 18.35 -39.17
CA LYS A 256 13.59 19.03 -40.37
C LYS A 256 12.06 19.19 -40.32
N ILE A 257 11.39 18.48 -39.42
CA ILE A 257 9.95 18.54 -39.23
C ILE A 257 9.64 19.75 -38.34
N LYS A 258 8.70 20.59 -38.75
CA LYS A 258 8.28 21.75 -37.96
C LYS A 258 7.38 21.32 -36.81
N ASN A 259 7.39 22.10 -35.72
CA ASN A 259 6.50 21.93 -34.58
C ASN A 259 6.66 20.56 -33.88
N VAL A 260 7.90 20.04 -33.86
CA VAL A 260 8.28 18.79 -33.19
C VAL A 260 9.51 19.03 -32.33
N SER A 261 9.44 18.63 -31.06
CA SER A 261 10.61 18.53 -30.17
C SER A 261 11.22 17.14 -30.29
N TYR A 262 12.55 17.03 -30.20
CA TYR A 262 13.27 15.75 -30.16
C TYR A 262 14.09 15.61 -28.88
N ILE A 263 13.95 14.47 -28.18
CA ILE A 263 14.71 14.15 -26.95
C ILE A 263 15.22 12.71 -27.03
N ASP A 264 16.50 12.48 -26.74
CA ASP A 264 17.02 11.13 -26.52
C ASP A 264 17.28 10.93 -25.03
N PHE A 265 16.52 10.06 -24.38
CA PHE A 265 16.68 9.80 -22.94
C PHE A 265 17.90 8.90 -22.63
N ASN A 266 18.58 8.33 -23.64
CA ASN A 266 19.87 7.67 -23.43
C ASN A 266 21.01 8.71 -23.31
N GLU A 267 20.85 9.93 -23.86
CA GLU A 267 21.73 11.08 -23.58
C GLU A 267 21.48 11.67 -22.17
N ARG A 268 20.56 11.08 -21.39
CA ARG A 268 20.07 11.56 -20.08
C ARG A 268 20.14 10.51 -18.97
N PHE A 269 20.78 9.38 -19.22
CA PHE A 269 20.67 8.20 -18.35
C PHE A 269 21.17 8.44 -16.91
N ASP A 270 22.18 9.30 -16.75
CA ASP A 270 22.73 9.70 -15.44
C ASP A 270 21.80 10.67 -14.68
N ASP A 271 20.88 11.36 -15.36
CA ASP A 271 19.92 12.32 -14.77
C ASP A 271 18.77 11.60 -14.04
N PHE A 272 18.72 10.26 -14.05
CA PHE A 272 17.58 9.44 -13.60
C PHE A 272 17.84 8.60 -12.32
N ASP A 273 19.03 8.66 -11.70
CA ASP A 273 19.45 7.74 -10.62
C ASP A 273 19.32 6.23 -10.96
N ILE A 274 19.37 5.82 -12.22
CA ILE A 274 19.09 4.41 -12.58
C ILE A 274 20.22 3.48 -12.13
N ASN A 275 19.92 2.62 -11.15
CA ASN A 275 20.82 1.56 -10.71
C ASN A 275 20.71 0.37 -11.67
N VAL A 276 21.69 0.24 -12.56
CA VAL A 276 21.78 -0.85 -13.56
C VAL A 276 21.79 -2.26 -12.98
N LYS A 277 21.93 -2.45 -11.66
CA LYS A 277 21.84 -3.76 -10.99
C LYS A 277 20.43 -4.10 -10.49
N THR A 278 19.59 -3.12 -10.20
CA THR A 278 18.25 -3.32 -9.61
C THR A 278 17.11 -2.93 -10.53
N ASP A 279 17.30 -1.98 -11.45
CA ASP A 279 16.18 -1.20 -12.02
C ASP A 279 15.68 -1.72 -13.40
N PHE A 280 16.25 -2.84 -13.88
CA PHE A 280 15.91 -3.48 -15.16
C PHE A 280 15.18 -4.81 -15.01
N PHE A 281 14.26 -5.08 -15.95
CA PHE A 281 13.61 -6.38 -16.13
C PHE A 281 14.38 -7.27 -17.10
N ASP A 282 14.92 -6.68 -18.18
CA ASP A 282 15.78 -7.31 -19.18
C ASP A 282 16.68 -6.24 -19.85
N LEU A 283 17.42 -6.60 -20.91
CA LEU A 283 18.30 -5.71 -21.69
C LEU A 283 17.63 -4.48 -22.33
N MET A 284 16.30 -4.36 -22.31
CA MET A 284 15.55 -3.26 -22.95
C MET A 284 14.56 -2.57 -22.01
N HIS A 285 13.86 -3.33 -21.17
CA HIS A 285 12.77 -2.83 -20.35
C HIS A 285 13.21 -2.57 -18.91
N PHE A 286 12.81 -1.43 -18.35
CA PHE A 286 12.86 -1.24 -16.91
C PHE A 286 11.93 -2.23 -16.20
N ASN A 287 12.21 -2.50 -14.93
CA ASN A 287 11.19 -2.98 -14.01
C ASN A 287 10.54 -1.78 -13.29
N ALA A 288 9.65 -2.04 -12.34
CA ALA A 288 8.92 -0.98 -11.64
C ALA A 288 9.82 0.05 -10.94
N LEU A 289 11.04 -0.31 -10.51
CA LEU A 289 11.98 0.60 -9.85
C LEU A 289 12.55 1.62 -10.86
N GLY A 290 13.03 1.16 -12.01
CA GLY A 290 13.52 2.05 -13.07
C GLY A 290 12.41 2.84 -13.75
N ALA A 291 11.24 2.22 -13.91
CA ALA A 291 10.07 2.86 -14.48
C ALA A 291 9.52 3.98 -13.59
N GLU A 292 9.56 3.82 -12.25
CA GLU A 292 9.24 4.88 -11.30
C GLU A 292 10.19 6.07 -11.45
N LYS A 293 11.51 5.85 -11.34
CA LYS A 293 12.53 6.91 -11.45
C LYS A 293 12.43 7.72 -12.74
N PHE A 294 12.31 7.04 -13.89
CA PHE A 294 12.13 7.71 -15.17
C PHE A 294 10.78 8.46 -15.27
N SER A 295 9.74 7.99 -14.58
CA SER A 295 8.45 8.69 -14.52
C SER A 295 8.47 9.93 -13.62
N ILE A 296 9.27 9.94 -12.55
CA ILE A 296 9.53 11.15 -11.74
C ILE A 296 10.20 12.20 -12.62
N TYR A 297 11.29 11.86 -13.31
CA TYR A 297 11.97 12.77 -14.25
C TYR A 297 11.02 13.30 -15.34
N LEU A 298 10.18 12.43 -15.92
CA LEU A 298 9.16 12.86 -16.89
C LEU A 298 8.14 13.82 -16.27
N SER A 299 7.79 13.68 -14.99
CA SER A 299 6.90 14.62 -14.29
C SER A 299 7.50 16.02 -14.18
N ASP A 300 8.80 16.12 -13.86
CA ASP A 300 9.52 17.40 -13.76
C ASP A 300 9.70 18.06 -15.13
N MET A 301 10.05 17.26 -16.13
CA MET A 301 10.08 17.70 -17.53
C MET A 301 8.70 18.20 -17.98
N LEU A 302 7.60 17.51 -17.66
CA LEU A 302 6.24 17.91 -18.04
C LEU A 302 5.76 19.16 -17.31
N LYS A 303 6.07 19.34 -16.01
CA LYS A 303 5.85 20.61 -15.29
C LYS A 303 6.56 21.78 -15.97
N SER A 304 7.79 21.57 -16.45
CA SER A 304 8.57 22.61 -17.14
C SER A 304 8.00 23.06 -18.51
N LEU A 305 6.96 22.40 -19.02
CA LEU A 305 6.27 22.77 -20.26
C LEU A 305 5.07 23.70 -20.05
N ASP A 306 4.78 24.10 -18.80
CA ASP A 306 3.69 25.02 -18.44
C ASP A 306 2.32 24.54 -18.96
N LEU A 307 2.05 23.24 -18.78
CA LEU A 307 0.81 22.62 -19.21
C LEU A 307 -0.30 22.96 -18.22
N GLU A 308 -1.27 23.78 -18.63
CA GLU A 308 -2.57 23.86 -17.98
C GLU A 308 -3.08 22.42 -17.75
N ALA A 309 -3.38 22.03 -16.51
CA ALA A 309 -3.93 20.71 -16.16
C ALA A 309 -5.37 20.57 -16.69
N THR A 310 -6.04 19.43 -16.47
CA THR A 310 -7.45 19.27 -16.86
C THR A 310 -8.40 19.03 -15.71
N ASP A 311 -9.33 19.97 -15.56
CA ASP A 311 -10.37 20.01 -14.52
C ASP A 311 -11.38 18.86 -14.61
N ASN A 312 -11.38 18.09 -15.71
CA ASN A 312 -12.27 16.94 -15.90
C ASN A 312 -11.60 15.61 -15.47
N GLU A 313 -10.61 15.68 -14.58
CA GLU A 313 -9.91 14.52 -14.05
C GLU A 313 -10.76 13.67 -13.09
N ASP A 314 -10.49 12.36 -13.02
CA ASP A 314 -11.15 11.42 -12.12
C ASP A 314 -10.18 11.10 -10.98
N MET A 315 -10.26 11.86 -9.89
CA MET A 315 -9.16 11.92 -8.91
C MET A 315 -9.03 10.64 -8.07
N SER A 316 -10.13 10.00 -7.65
CA SER A 316 -10.05 8.70 -6.98
C SER A 316 -9.45 7.60 -7.85
N LEU A 317 -9.73 7.59 -9.15
CA LEU A 317 -9.08 6.67 -10.10
C LEU A 317 -7.57 6.93 -10.12
N TRP A 318 -7.14 8.20 -10.12
CA TRP A 318 -5.72 8.56 -10.07
C TRP A 318 -5.01 8.15 -8.77
N TRP A 319 -5.59 8.44 -7.59
CA TRP A 319 -5.04 7.97 -6.31
C TRP A 319 -5.08 6.43 -6.19
N SER A 320 -6.08 5.78 -6.76
CA SER A 320 -6.15 4.31 -6.84
C SER A 320 -5.01 3.74 -7.71
N ARG A 321 -4.64 4.41 -8.81
CA ARG A 321 -3.49 4.04 -9.66
C ARG A 321 -2.15 4.23 -8.92
N ILE A 322 -2.02 5.27 -8.09
CA ILE A 322 -0.84 5.50 -7.22
C ILE A 322 -0.73 4.38 -6.18
N SER A 323 -1.78 4.19 -5.38
CA SER A 323 -1.82 3.21 -4.29
C SER A 323 -1.57 1.79 -4.81
N ASN A 324 -2.19 1.39 -5.92
CA ASN A 324 -1.95 0.10 -6.55
C ASN A 324 -0.51 -0.05 -7.06
N PHE A 325 0.08 0.97 -7.70
CA PHE A 325 1.48 0.90 -8.14
C PHE A 325 2.44 0.70 -6.97
N LYS A 326 2.30 1.50 -5.90
CA LYS A 326 3.11 1.37 -4.68
C LYS A 326 2.93 0.01 -3.99
N LYS A 327 1.69 -0.50 -3.90
CA LYS A 327 1.37 -1.85 -3.38
C LYS A 327 2.10 -2.95 -4.16
N GLN A 328 2.13 -2.89 -5.49
CA GLN A 328 2.84 -3.88 -6.30
C GLN A 328 4.37 -3.73 -6.18
N LYS A 329 4.89 -2.50 -6.16
CA LYS A 329 6.33 -2.20 -5.99
C LYS A 329 6.87 -2.74 -4.67
N ALA A 330 6.11 -2.61 -3.58
CA ALA A 330 6.47 -3.11 -2.25
C ALA A 330 6.56 -4.65 -2.15
N LEU A 331 6.09 -5.40 -3.15
CA LEU A 331 6.24 -6.86 -3.24
C LEU A 331 7.51 -7.31 -3.99
N ILE A 332 8.37 -6.38 -4.40
CA ILE A 332 9.66 -6.68 -5.05
C ILE A 332 10.70 -6.98 -3.97
N ASP A 333 11.22 -8.21 -3.96
CA ASP A 333 12.32 -8.64 -3.09
C ASP A 333 13.64 -8.03 -3.60
N ILE A 334 14.03 -6.88 -3.05
CA ILE A 334 15.28 -6.18 -3.39
C ILE A 334 16.43 -6.86 -2.61
N PRO A 335 17.46 -7.41 -3.29
CA PRO A 335 18.59 -8.05 -2.62
C PRO A 335 19.30 -7.06 -1.68
N LYS A 336 19.42 -7.41 -0.40
CA LYS A 336 20.09 -6.56 0.60
C LYS A 336 21.55 -6.32 0.21
N GLN A 337 21.84 -5.09 -0.20
CA GLN A 337 23.19 -4.61 -0.44
C GLN A 337 23.66 -3.82 0.78
N THR A 338 24.82 -4.19 1.32
CA THR A 338 25.43 -3.54 2.50
C THR A 338 26.08 -2.21 2.12
N ASP A 339 25.92 -1.23 3.01
CA ASP A 339 26.68 0.02 3.17
C ASP A 339 26.73 1.00 1.97
N ILE A 340 26.09 2.16 2.15
CA ILE A 340 26.47 3.49 1.63
C ILE A 340 25.66 4.56 2.41
N GLU A 341 26.21 5.78 2.53
CA GLU A 341 25.82 6.80 3.50
C GLU A 341 24.86 7.89 2.93
N SER A 342 24.47 8.86 3.78
CA SER A 342 23.35 9.82 3.62
C SER A 342 23.72 11.20 3.05
N ILE A 343 22.72 12.05 2.68
CA ILE A 343 22.48 13.46 3.16
C ILE A 343 21.41 14.24 2.34
N GLU A 344 20.38 14.75 3.05
CA GLU A 344 19.59 16.02 2.99
C GLU A 344 18.92 16.62 1.70
N GLU A 345 17.85 17.42 1.93
CA GLU A 345 16.96 18.14 0.97
C GLU A 345 16.87 19.66 1.28
N PRO A 346 16.29 20.52 0.40
CA PRO A 346 15.77 21.84 0.83
C PRO A 346 14.48 22.41 0.14
N ASP A 347 13.44 22.63 0.95
CA ASP A 347 12.55 23.84 1.09
C ASP A 347 11.73 24.48 -0.08
N GLU A 348 10.60 25.13 0.26
CA GLU A 348 9.55 25.70 -0.62
C GLU A 348 9.37 27.25 -0.50
N ASN A 349 8.47 27.89 -1.29
CA ASN A 349 7.44 28.87 -0.82
C ASN A 349 6.53 29.53 -1.92
N ASN A 350 5.22 29.27 -1.85
CA ASN A 350 4.02 30.16 -1.96
C ASN A 350 3.85 31.32 -2.99
N LEU A 351 2.65 31.41 -3.62
CA LEU A 351 1.60 32.47 -3.46
C LEU A 351 0.35 32.31 -4.39
N GLU A 352 -0.74 33.05 -4.11
CA GLU A 352 -2.15 32.73 -4.51
C GLU A 352 -2.82 33.59 -5.64
N GLU A 353 -3.75 32.94 -6.38
CA GLU A 353 -5.14 33.30 -6.88
C GLU A 353 -5.63 34.75 -7.23
N PRO A 354 -6.77 34.98 -8.00
CA PRO A 354 -8.12 34.36 -7.81
C PRO A 354 -9.14 34.15 -8.99
N ILE A 355 -9.95 33.09 -8.84
CA ILE A 355 -11.43 32.90 -8.99
C ILE A 355 -12.27 33.53 -10.15
N GLU A 356 -12.99 32.67 -10.91
CA GLU A 356 -14.47 32.71 -11.16
C GLU A 356 -14.96 31.43 -11.92
N VAL A 357 -16.25 30.99 -11.92
CA VAL A 357 -17.04 30.22 -10.90
C VAL A 357 -18.00 29.24 -11.66
N ILE A 358 -18.35 28.03 -11.17
CA ILE A 358 -19.69 27.36 -11.31
C ILE A 358 -19.80 25.96 -10.63
N ASP A 359 -21.00 25.63 -10.12
CA ASP A 359 -21.52 24.35 -9.55
C ASP A 359 -21.05 23.90 -8.15
N ASN A 360 -21.81 24.34 -7.14
CA ASN A 360 -21.49 24.28 -5.71
C ASN A 360 -21.14 22.89 -5.14
N ASN A 361 -21.71 21.81 -5.68
CA ASN A 361 -21.45 20.46 -5.16
C ASN A 361 -20.10 19.89 -5.63
N LEU A 362 -19.58 20.39 -6.75
CA LEU A 362 -18.24 20.04 -7.26
C LEU A 362 -17.20 20.97 -6.62
N ILE A 363 -17.52 22.27 -6.52
CA ILE A 363 -16.71 23.30 -5.85
C ILE A 363 -16.30 22.91 -4.42
N GLU A 364 -17.20 22.36 -3.60
CA GLU A 364 -16.84 21.91 -2.24
C GLU A 364 -15.72 20.85 -2.24
N TYR A 365 -15.68 19.97 -3.25
CA TYR A 365 -14.62 18.97 -3.41
C TYR A 365 -13.37 19.57 -4.05
N GLU A 366 -13.51 20.31 -5.15
CA GLU A 366 -12.40 20.92 -5.88
C GLU A 366 -11.62 21.92 -5.02
N ASN A 367 -12.31 22.71 -4.20
CA ASN A 367 -11.66 23.61 -3.23
C ASN A 367 -10.89 22.80 -2.17
N MET A 368 -11.49 21.78 -1.55
CA MET A 368 -10.81 20.94 -0.55
C MET A 368 -9.55 20.28 -1.16
N ILE A 369 -9.66 19.84 -2.41
CA ILE A 369 -8.59 19.23 -3.19
C ILE A 369 -7.48 20.23 -3.54
N ASN A 370 -7.81 21.45 -3.97
CA ASN A 370 -6.83 22.49 -4.29
C ASN A 370 -6.07 22.96 -3.04
N LEU A 371 -6.77 23.10 -1.91
CA LEU A 371 -6.16 23.39 -0.62
C LEU A 371 -5.15 22.28 -0.23
N MET A 372 -5.51 21.00 -0.40
CA MET A 372 -4.57 19.88 -0.21
C MET A 372 -3.42 19.82 -1.25
N LYS A 373 -3.65 20.23 -2.51
CA LYS A 373 -2.60 20.35 -3.55
C LYS A 373 -1.60 21.46 -3.22
N ASN A 374 -2.03 22.49 -2.48
CA ASN A 374 -1.23 23.65 -2.06
C ASN A 374 -0.66 23.52 -0.62
N SER A 375 -0.76 22.34 0.00
CA SER A 375 -0.38 22.07 1.40
C SER A 375 -1.15 22.89 2.48
N ASP A 376 -2.24 23.57 2.10
CA ASP A 376 -3.18 24.22 3.02
C ASP A 376 -4.18 23.18 3.55
N TYR A 377 -3.70 22.33 4.45
CA TYR A 377 -4.52 21.29 5.03
C TYR A 377 -5.58 21.87 5.99
N ASP A 378 -5.31 22.99 6.65
CA ASP A 378 -6.20 23.61 7.65
C ASP A 378 -7.53 24.06 7.02
N ASN A 379 -7.48 24.79 5.91
CA ASN A 379 -8.70 25.21 5.22
C ASN A 379 -9.39 24.01 4.53
N ALA A 380 -8.64 22.99 4.08
CA ALA A 380 -9.23 21.77 3.53
C ALA A 380 -10.07 21.00 4.58
N ILE A 381 -9.56 20.87 5.81
CA ILE A 381 -10.27 20.24 6.95
C ILE A 381 -11.52 21.05 7.30
N MET A 382 -11.40 22.37 7.44
CA MET A 382 -12.54 23.25 7.77
C MET A 382 -13.66 23.17 6.72
N LEU A 383 -13.31 23.04 5.43
CA LEU A 383 -14.28 22.86 4.35
C LEU A 383 -14.95 21.48 4.38
N PHE A 384 -14.19 20.42 4.68
CA PHE A 384 -14.73 19.07 4.91
C PHE A 384 -15.72 19.05 6.09
N GLU A 385 -15.39 19.74 7.19
CA GLU A 385 -16.27 19.85 8.36
C GLU A 385 -17.60 20.55 8.06
N GLN A 386 -17.59 21.58 7.20
CA GLN A 386 -18.78 22.37 6.89
C GLN A 386 -19.68 21.73 5.81
N SER A 387 -19.13 20.89 4.92
CA SER A 387 -19.90 20.23 3.87
C SER A 387 -20.65 18.99 4.37
N GLU A 388 -21.97 18.96 4.13
CA GLU A 388 -22.77 17.74 4.24
C GLU A 388 -22.67 16.84 2.97
N ASN A 389 -22.00 17.29 1.91
CA ASN A 389 -21.82 16.55 0.65
C ASN A 389 -20.54 15.71 0.66
N LEU A 390 -19.41 16.29 1.09
CA LEU A 390 -18.12 15.61 1.19
C LEU A 390 -18.20 14.37 2.08
N LYS A 391 -18.96 14.46 3.18
CA LYS A 391 -19.26 13.38 4.12
C LYS A 391 -20.12 12.24 3.52
N LYS A 392 -20.60 12.38 2.28
CA LYS A 392 -21.40 11.39 1.54
C LYS A 392 -20.72 10.93 0.23
N GLY A 393 -19.51 11.41 -0.07
CA GLY A 393 -18.76 11.12 -1.29
C GLY A 393 -18.02 9.77 -1.29
N TYR A 394 -17.55 9.35 -2.47
CA TYR A 394 -16.98 8.01 -2.72
C TYR A 394 -15.44 7.92 -2.65
N GLU A 395 -14.71 9.03 -2.49
CA GLU A 395 -13.26 9.10 -2.76
C GLU A 395 -12.38 8.87 -1.50
N LYS A 396 -12.78 7.94 -0.62
CA LYS A 396 -12.23 7.84 0.75
C LYS A 396 -10.73 7.52 0.86
N ALA A 397 -10.15 6.74 -0.06
CA ALA A 397 -8.73 6.37 0.00
C ALA A 397 -7.79 7.60 -0.06
N SER A 398 -8.17 8.60 -0.86
CA SER A 398 -7.48 9.89 -0.95
C SER A 398 -7.58 10.68 0.36
N LEU A 399 -8.73 10.61 1.03
CA LEU A 399 -8.98 11.26 2.33
C LEU A 399 -8.11 10.68 3.45
N TYR A 400 -7.90 9.35 3.50
CA TYR A 400 -6.95 8.73 4.44
C TYR A 400 -5.50 9.21 4.21
N TYR A 401 -5.07 9.30 2.95
CA TYR A 401 -3.73 9.80 2.59
C TYR A 401 -3.57 11.28 2.94
N ALA A 402 -4.58 12.10 2.65
CA ALA A 402 -4.62 13.50 3.04
C ALA A 402 -4.54 13.69 4.55
N TYR A 403 -5.36 12.98 5.34
CA TYR A 403 -5.29 13.01 6.80
C TYR A 403 -3.90 12.60 7.31
N ALA A 404 -3.27 11.59 6.72
CA ALA A 404 -1.93 11.17 7.10
C ALA A 404 -0.84 12.21 6.76
N LYS A 405 -0.93 12.88 5.61
CA LYS A 405 0.01 13.95 5.21
C LYS A 405 -0.20 15.23 6.01
N ALA A 406 -1.44 15.66 6.21
CA ALA A 406 -1.79 16.77 7.10
C ALA A 406 -1.28 16.50 8.53
N LEU A 407 -1.62 15.34 9.12
CA LEU A 407 -1.18 15.00 10.46
C LEU A 407 0.35 14.89 10.55
N LYS A 408 1.05 14.43 9.51
CA LYS A 408 2.52 14.44 9.46
C LYS A 408 3.05 15.87 9.42
N TYR A 409 2.52 16.71 8.54
CA TYR A 409 2.88 18.12 8.37
C TYR A 409 2.72 18.91 9.69
N HIS A 410 1.54 18.85 10.31
CA HIS A 410 1.29 19.54 11.59
C HIS A 410 2.11 18.94 12.75
N THR A 411 2.42 17.64 12.73
CA THR A 411 3.37 17.04 13.71
C THR A 411 4.80 17.53 13.47
N MET A 412 5.26 17.69 12.23
CA MET A 412 6.58 18.24 11.90
C MET A 412 6.69 19.75 12.22
N LEU A 413 5.58 20.47 12.23
CA LEU A 413 5.50 21.89 12.62
C LEU A 413 5.16 22.11 14.11
N ASN A 414 5.03 21.04 14.92
CA ASN A 414 4.59 21.10 16.32
C ASN A 414 3.25 21.84 16.55
N ASN A 415 2.32 21.79 15.59
CA ASN A 415 0.97 22.36 15.75
C ASN A 415 0.06 21.36 16.49
N GLU A 416 0.17 21.32 17.81
CA GLU A 416 -0.51 20.34 18.67
C GLU A 416 -2.04 20.45 18.64
N GLU A 417 -2.58 21.68 18.60
CA GLU A 417 -4.03 21.94 18.54
C GLU A 417 -4.66 21.29 17.30
N GLN A 418 -4.00 21.44 16.14
CA GLN A 418 -4.44 20.84 14.89
C GLN A 418 -4.21 19.32 14.83
N VAL A 419 -3.16 18.81 15.49
CA VAL A 419 -2.92 17.37 15.65
C VAL A 419 -3.98 16.71 16.52
N GLU A 420 -4.45 17.35 17.59
CA GLU A 420 -5.60 16.88 18.38
C GLU A 420 -6.91 16.93 17.58
N LEU A 421 -7.19 18.03 16.87
CA LEU A 421 -8.38 18.18 16.04
C LEU A 421 -8.46 17.07 14.98
N LEU A 422 -7.39 16.87 14.20
CA LEU A 422 -7.29 15.82 13.19
C LEU A 422 -7.47 14.41 13.78
N LYS A 423 -6.91 14.14 14.98
CA LYS A 423 -7.08 12.84 15.66
C LYS A 423 -8.51 12.61 16.13
N SER A 424 -9.22 13.65 16.56
CA SER A 424 -10.61 13.52 17.02
C SER A 424 -11.54 12.96 15.94
N HIS A 425 -11.32 13.34 14.68
CA HIS A 425 -12.15 12.97 13.52
C HIS A 425 -11.95 11.53 13.00
N ILE A 426 -10.97 10.78 13.51
CA ILE A 426 -10.68 9.41 13.07
C ILE A 426 -11.72 8.38 13.58
N ASN A 427 -12.59 8.77 14.53
CA ASN A 427 -13.49 7.83 15.20
C ASN A 427 -14.80 7.51 14.44
N THR A 428 -15.08 6.22 14.36
CA THR A 428 -16.38 5.55 14.15
C THR A 428 -17.09 5.64 12.78
N ASP A 429 -17.39 6.80 12.19
CA ASP A 429 -18.17 6.85 10.91
C ASP A 429 -17.31 6.67 9.64
N PHE A 430 -15.99 6.55 9.81
CA PHE A 430 -14.98 6.56 8.75
C PHE A 430 -15.02 5.28 7.87
N ILE A 431 -15.34 4.14 8.50
CA ILE A 431 -15.00 2.79 8.03
C ILE A 431 -16.17 2.18 7.25
N LEU A 432 -16.25 2.47 5.95
CA LEU A 432 -17.11 1.75 4.99
C LEU A 432 -16.44 1.60 3.60
N THR A 433 -15.91 0.39 3.37
CA THR A 433 -15.83 -0.50 2.19
C THR A 433 -14.70 -0.39 1.14
N ILE A 434 -13.72 -1.34 1.14
CA ILE A 434 -13.05 -1.95 -0.05
C ILE A 434 -12.59 -3.41 0.25
N GLN A 435 -12.80 -4.36 -0.67
CA GLN A 435 -12.23 -5.73 -0.64
C GLN A 435 -11.12 -5.96 -1.71
N TYR A 436 -10.10 -6.79 -1.40
CA TYR A 436 -9.75 -8.05 -2.14
C TYR A 436 -8.32 -8.60 -1.84
N LYS A 437 -8.21 -9.94 -1.73
CA LYS A 437 -7.06 -10.73 -1.22
C LYS A 437 -6.34 -11.61 -2.27
N PRO A 438 -5.22 -12.32 -1.95
CA PRO A 438 -4.24 -12.16 -0.85
C PRO A 438 -2.75 -12.23 -1.31
N VAL A 439 -1.80 -11.86 -0.44
CA VAL A 439 -0.40 -12.35 -0.44
C VAL A 439 0.05 -12.55 1.02
N HIS A 440 0.86 -13.58 1.31
CA HIS A 440 1.15 -14.03 2.69
C HIS A 440 1.84 -13.00 3.60
N PRO A 441 1.45 -12.87 4.88
CA PRO A 441 2.19 -12.11 5.89
C PRO A 441 3.45 -12.85 6.38
N TYR A 442 4.36 -12.10 7.02
CA TYR A 442 5.65 -12.57 7.52
C TYR A 442 5.53 -13.66 8.60
N LYS A 443 6.44 -14.63 8.56
CA LYS A 443 6.62 -15.64 9.62
C LYS A 443 7.51 -15.09 10.75
N ARG A 444 7.03 -15.23 11.99
CA ARG A 444 7.78 -15.35 13.26
C ARG A 444 9.05 -14.50 13.41
N THR A 445 9.00 -13.50 14.29
CA THR A 445 10.16 -13.10 15.12
C THR A 445 10.23 -13.90 16.42
N ALA A 446 11.35 -13.80 17.15
CA ALA A 446 11.64 -14.62 18.32
C ALA A 446 11.09 -14.06 19.65
N TYR A 447 10.22 -13.05 19.60
CA TYR A 447 9.90 -12.20 20.75
C TYR A 447 8.40 -11.84 20.79
N GLY A 448 7.81 -11.88 21.99
CA GLY A 448 6.47 -11.37 22.26
C GLY A 448 5.30 -12.27 21.84
N ALA A 449 4.10 -11.89 22.29
CA ALA A 449 2.88 -12.61 22.00
C ALA A 449 2.39 -12.34 20.55
N THR A 450 2.02 -13.38 19.82
CA THR A 450 1.55 -13.20 18.43
C THR A 450 0.03 -13.06 18.35
N TRP A 451 -0.44 -11.96 17.77
CA TRP A 451 -1.86 -11.69 17.53
C TRP A 451 -2.57 -12.83 16.78
N GLY A 452 -1.88 -13.48 15.85
CA GLY A 452 -2.41 -14.63 15.10
C GLY A 452 -2.64 -15.90 15.91
N ASN A 453 -1.94 -16.07 17.04
CA ASN A 453 -2.25 -17.09 18.03
C ASN A 453 -3.40 -16.65 18.93
N TYR A 454 -3.34 -15.41 19.45
CA TYR A 454 -4.34 -14.85 20.36
C TYR A 454 -5.76 -14.88 19.78
N PHE A 455 -5.93 -14.55 18.50
CA PHE A 455 -7.23 -14.62 17.82
C PHE A 455 -7.77 -16.04 17.57
N LYS A 456 -7.07 -17.08 18.02
CA LYS A 456 -7.55 -18.47 18.06
C LYS A 456 -8.01 -18.92 19.44
N GLU A 457 -7.80 -18.12 20.49
CA GLU A 457 -8.46 -18.35 21.78
C GLU A 457 -9.99 -18.24 21.60
N PRO A 458 -10.79 -19.16 22.17
CA PRO A 458 -12.25 -19.05 22.09
C PRO A 458 -12.76 -17.71 22.64
N LYS A 459 -13.85 -17.20 22.07
CA LYS A 459 -14.39 -15.90 22.48
C LYS A 459 -14.76 -15.91 23.97
N ASN A 460 -14.22 -14.95 24.71
CA ASN A 460 -14.41 -14.78 26.17
C ASN A 460 -13.95 -16.00 27.01
N SER A 461 -12.87 -16.68 26.62
CA SER A 461 -12.24 -17.77 27.40
C SER A 461 -11.10 -17.35 28.32
N ILE A 462 -10.65 -16.08 28.27
CA ILE A 462 -9.51 -15.57 29.04
C ILE A 462 -10.00 -14.72 30.22
N ASP A 463 -9.76 -15.18 31.44
CA ASP A 463 -10.18 -14.48 32.67
C ASP A 463 -9.24 -13.33 33.08
N VAL A 464 -7.94 -13.42 32.75
CA VAL A 464 -6.94 -12.41 33.12
C VAL A 464 -6.03 -12.07 31.94
N MET A 465 -5.74 -10.79 31.70
CA MET A 465 -4.79 -10.38 30.64
C MET A 465 -3.68 -9.48 31.17
N PHE A 466 -2.45 -9.70 30.70
CA PHE A 466 -1.25 -8.94 31.07
C PHE A 466 -0.71 -8.16 29.86
N PHE A 467 -0.46 -6.86 29.99
CA PHE A 467 0.00 -5.97 28.89
C PHE A 467 1.20 -5.11 29.30
N GLY A 468 2.10 -4.82 28.37
CA GLY A 468 3.38 -4.13 28.62
C GLY A 468 4.59 -4.83 28.02
N SER A 469 5.77 -4.62 28.60
CA SER A 469 7.05 -4.86 27.92
C SER A 469 7.53 -6.34 27.88
N SER A 470 8.82 -6.57 27.64
CA SER A 470 9.43 -7.90 27.74
C SER A 470 9.38 -8.47 29.16
N LEU A 471 9.29 -7.60 30.17
CA LEU A 471 9.14 -7.92 31.59
C LEU A 471 7.80 -8.59 31.97
N ILE A 472 7.01 -9.02 30.98
CA ILE A 472 5.83 -9.88 31.18
C ILE A 472 5.79 -11.06 30.22
N TYR A 473 6.18 -10.90 28.95
CA TYR A 473 6.19 -12.05 28.04
C TYR A 473 7.35 -13.01 28.33
N CYS A 474 8.43 -12.58 28.97
CA CYS A 474 9.49 -13.45 29.50
C CYS A 474 9.21 -13.94 30.93
N ASP A 475 8.38 -13.23 31.69
CA ASP A 475 8.37 -13.31 33.16
C ASP A 475 7.06 -13.87 33.74
N ILE A 476 5.96 -13.79 32.99
CA ILE A 476 4.65 -14.33 33.39
C ILE A 476 4.31 -15.51 32.49
N ALA A 477 4.15 -16.68 33.10
CA ALA A 477 3.82 -17.95 32.45
C ALA A 477 2.37 -18.35 32.81
N PRO A 478 1.36 -18.04 31.97
CA PRO A 478 -0.01 -18.52 32.15
C PRO A 478 -0.18 -20.02 32.41
N PRO A 479 0.66 -20.94 31.87
CA PRO A 479 0.57 -22.35 32.24
C PRO A 479 0.78 -22.61 33.74
N ALA A 480 1.66 -21.87 34.42
CA ALA A 480 1.86 -21.99 35.86
C ALA A 480 0.68 -21.42 36.67
N ILE A 481 0.10 -20.29 36.21
CA ILE A 481 -1.12 -19.72 36.80
C ILE A 481 -2.28 -20.73 36.70
N TYR A 482 -2.44 -21.34 35.53
CA TYR A 482 -3.48 -22.34 35.29
C TYR A 482 -3.23 -23.65 36.07
N ASP A 483 -1.98 -24.12 36.17
CA ASP A 483 -1.66 -25.31 36.96
C ASP A 483 -2.12 -25.15 38.42
N LYS A 484 -1.77 -24.01 39.02
CA LYS A 484 -1.95 -23.74 40.45
C LYS A 484 -3.36 -23.28 40.86
N ALA A 485 -4.06 -22.52 40.01
CA ALA A 485 -5.35 -21.92 40.35
C ALA A 485 -6.50 -22.21 39.37
N LYS A 486 -6.25 -22.89 38.24
CA LYS A 486 -7.23 -23.12 37.16
C LYS A 486 -7.90 -21.84 36.65
N ILE A 487 -7.13 -20.74 36.63
CA ILE A 487 -7.53 -19.45 36.07
C ILE A 487 -6.87 -19.30 34.70
N THR A 488 -7.66 -19.11 33.65
CA THR A 488 -7.13 -18.83 32.30
C THR A 488 -6.56 -17.42 32.24
N SER A 489 -5.39 -17.28 31.61
CA SER A 489 -4.73 -15.98 31.47
C SER A 489 -3.93 -15.86 30.18
N TYR A 490 -3.76 -14.67 29.63
CA TYR A 490 -3.01 -14.48 28.39
C TYR A 490 -2.09 -13.26 28.48
N VAL A 491 -0.83 -13.42 28.08
CA VAL A 491 0.11 -12.30 28.02
C VAL A 491 0.09 -11.68 26.63
N MET A 492 -0.19 -10.38 26.56
CA MET A 492 -0.20 -9.56 25.35
C MET A 492 0.85 -8.46 25.47
N GLY A 493 2.10 -8.87 25.62
CA GLY A 493 3.26 -7.99 25.67
C GLY A 493 4.11 -8.04 24.40
N GLY A 494 4.83 -6.95 24.16
CA GLY A 494 5.79 -6.82 23.06
C GLY A 494 7.04 -6.04 23.46
N PRO A 495 8.11 -6.08 22.66
CA PRO A 495 9.40 -5.52 23.03
C PRO A 495 9.28 -4.00 23.26
N GLU A 496 9.71 -3.55 24.43
CA GLU A 496 9.79 -2.13 24.82
C GLU A 496 8.47 -1.35 24.63
N GLN A 497 7.34 -2.03 24.87
CA GLN A 497 5.99 -1.49 24.61
C GLN A 497 5.69 -0.22 25.43
N THR A 498 5.43 0.89 24.72
CA THR A 498 5.04 2.20 25.29
C THR A 498 3.54 2.25 25.60
N MET A 499 3.11 3.17 26.46
CA MET A 499 1.70 3.22 26.91
C MET A 499 0.65 3.51 25.82
N PRO A 500 0.91 4.31 24.76
CA PRO A 500 0.03 4.38 23.59
C PRO A 500 -0.24 3.00 22.98
N ILE A 501 0.80 2.17 22.85
CA ILE A 501 0.68 0.83 22.27
C ILE A 501 -0.04 -0.13 23.22
N THR A 502 0.23 -0.05 24.53
CA THR A 502 -0.53 -0.79 25.57
C THR A 502 -2.02 -0.51 25.47
N TYR A 503 -2.43 0.76 25.35
CA TYR A 503 -3.84 1.14 25.20
C TYR A 503 -4.49 0.53 23.95
N TYR A 504 -3.83 0.59 22.79
CA TYR A 504 -4.36 0.00 21.56
C TYR A 504 -4.31 -1.52 21.51
N TYR A 505 -3.37 -2.16 22.22
CA TYR A 505 -3.39 -3.60 22.46
C TYR A 505 -4.61 -4.00 23.30
N ILE A 506 -4.93 -3.25 24.37
CA ILE A 506 -6.12 -3.51 25.19
C ILE A 506 -7.40 -3.32 24.34
N LYS A 507 -7.54 -2.22 23.61
CA LYS A 507 -8.71 -1.97 22.73
C LYS A 507 -8.92 -3.03 21.64
N GLU A 508 -7.84 -3.64 21.13
CA GLU A 508 -7.95 -4.68 20.11
C GLU A 508 -8.23 -6.06 20.73
N ALA A 509 -7.68 -6.35 21.90
CA ALA A 509 -7.98 -7.55 22.68
C ALA A 509 -9.46 -7.63 23.12
N LEU A 510 -10.03 -6.52 23.59
CA LEU A 510 -11.43 -6.46 24.06
C LEU A 510 -12.48 -6.68 22.94
N ARG A 511 -12.07 -6.80 21.67
CA ARG A 511 -12.96 -7.22 20.57
C ARG A 511 -13.37 -8.69 20.68
N THR A 512 -12.51 -9.54 21.26
CA THR A 512 -12.69 -11.00 21.32
C THR A 512 -12.62 -11.60 22.72
N GLN A 513 -12.22 -10.83 23.73
CA GLN A 513 -12.22 -11.27 25.13
C GLN A 513 -12.93 -10.26 26.04
N SER A 514 -13.41 -10.72 27.19
CA SER A 514 -14.00 -9.88 28.24
C SER A 514 -13.41 -10.34 29.59
N PRO A 515 -12.13 -10.04 29.86
CA PRO A 515 -11.43 -10.52 31.04
C PRO A 515 -12.01 -9.91 32.33
N LYS A 516 -11.87 -10.64 33.43
CA LYS A 516 -12.28 -10.21 34.77
C LYS A 516 -11.27 -9.23 35.38
N VAL A 517 -9.98 -9.37 35.01
CA VAL A 517 -8.87 -8.53 35.47
C VAL A 517 -7.90 -8.24 34.33
N ILE A 518 -7.42 -6.99 34.23
CA ILE A 518 -6.31 -6.57 33.38
C ILE A 518 -5.15 -6.09 34.27
N PHE A 519 -3.95 -6.53 33.93
CA PHE A 519 -2.69 -6.11 34.54
C PHE A 519 -1.87 -5.32 33.50
N VAL A 520 -1.36 -4.15 33.89
CA VAL A 520 -0.53 -3.28 33.05
C VAL A 520 0.81 -3.03 33.71
N GLU A 521 1.89 -3.38 33.02
CA GLU A 521 3.27 -3.17 33.44
C GLU A 521 3.68 -1.72 33.13
N VAL A 522 3.93 -0.89 34.15
CA VAL A 522 4.03 0.58 34.00
C VAL A 522 5.44 1.15 33.81
N THR A 523 6.50 0.34 33.71
CA THR A 523 7.86 0.83 33.42
C THR A 523 7.92 1.58 32.08
N GLY A 524 7.01 1.26 31.14
CA GLY A 524 6.83 1.99 29.88
C GLY A 524 6.32 3.44 30.00
N LEU A 525 6.04 3.93 31.21
CA LEU A 525 5.95 5.38 31.49
C LEU A 525 7.29 6.11 31.23
N LEU A 526 8.41 5.41 31.40
CA LEU A 526 9.77 5.97 31.33
C LEU A 526 10.41 5.77 29.95
N TYR A 527 9.59 5.55 28.91
CA TYR A 527 10.01 5.30 27.52
C TYR A 527 9.57 6.47 26.62
N ASP A 528 10.50 7.05 25.87
CA ASP A 528 10.19 8.04 24.83
C ASP A 528 9.18 7.47 23.79
N LYS A 529 8.24 8.29 23.28
CA LYS A 529 7.32 8.02 22.15
C LYS A 529 7.87 7.02 21.13
N TYR A 530 9.05 7.35 20.64
CA TYR A 530 9.70 6.78 19.46
C TYR A 530 10.78 5.77 19.85
N TYR A 531 10.55 5.05 20.95
CA TYR A 531 11.38 3.93 21.37
C TYR A 531 11.57 2.90 20.23
N SER A 532 12.74 2.27 20.20
CA SER A 532 13.26 1.57 19.02
C SER A 532 12.32 0.50 18.43
N ASN A 533 11.51 -0.13 19.28
CA ASN A 533 10.59 -1.19 18.92
C ASN A 533 9.12 -0.76 18.73
N THR A 534 8.76 0.52 18.83
CA THR A 534 7.35 0.95 18.67
C THR A 534 6.80 0.57 17.28
N LYS A 535 7.58 0.78 16.22
CA LYS A 535 7.26 0.32 14.85
C LYS A 535 7.03 -1.20 14.79
N THR A 536 7.89 -1.98 15.46
CA THR A 536 7.82 -3.46 15.52
C THR A 536 6.49 -3.93 16.12
N ASN A 537 6.04 -3.30 17.21
CA ASN A 537 4.76 -3.64 17.85
C ASN A 537 3.56 -3.34 16.92
N ILE A 538 3.52 -2.15 16.30
CA ILE A 538 2.45 -1.75 15.37
C ILE A 538 2.39 -2.68 14.15
N LEU A 539 3.54 -3.12 13.62
CA LEU A 539 3.61 -4.06 12.51
C LEU A 539 2.96 -5.42 12.79
N TYR A 540 2.87 -5.86 14.06
CA TYR A 540 2.30 -7.15 14.44
C TYR A 540 0.84 -7.10 14.90
N MET A 541 0.31 -5.93 15.27
CA MET A 541 -1.12 -5.74 15.46
C MET A 541 -1.90 -6.20 14.22
N PRO A 542 -3.16 -6.65 14.34
CA PRO A 542 -3.98 -6.94 13.17
C PRO A 542 -4.23 -5.68 12.33
N LYS A 543 -4.63 -5.87 11.07
CA LYS A 543 -5.17 -4.80 10.22
C LYS A 543 -6.50 -4.32 10.81
N SER A 544 -6.48 -3.28 11.63
CA SER A 544 -7.65 -2.72 12.30
C SER A 544 -7.53 -1.22 12.54
N ILE A 545 -8.64 -0.57 12.91
CA ILE A 545 -8.66 0.83 13.35
C ILE A 545 -7.73 1.09 14.54
N ASN A 546 -7.55 0.13 15.46
CA ASN A 546 -6.64 0.30 16.58
C ASN A 546 -5.16 0.30 16.14
N ARG A 547 -4.80 -0.44 15.08
CA ARG A 547 -3.45 -0.35 14.46
C ARG A 547 -3.24 0.96 13.71
N LEU A 548 -4.30 1.51 13.09
CA LEU A 548 -4.26 2.83 12.47
C LEU A 548 -4.04 3.92 13.53
N SER A 549 -4.82 3.94 14.60
CA SER A 549 -4.62 4.88 15.71
C SER A 549 -3.26 4.69 16.39
N ALA A 550 -2.81 3.45 16.64
CA ALA A 550 -1.47 3.18 17.18
C ALA A 550 -0.33 3.68 16.26
N THR A 551 -0.55 3.73 14.94
CA THR A 551 0.38 4.36 14.00
C THR A 551 0.46 5.87 14.28
N PHE A 552 -0.67 6.57 14.31
CA PHE A 552 -0.71 8.03 14.51
C PHE A 552 -0.41 8.52 15.94
N GLU A 553 -0.49 7.64 16.94
CA GLU A 553 -0.28 7.98 18.37
C GLU A 553 1.02 7.40 18.95
N GLY A 554 1.62 6.38 18.34
CA GLY A 554 2.88 5.78 18.80
C GLY A 554 4.05 5.80 17.82
N ALA A 555 3.81 5.66 16.50
CA ALA A 555 4.92 5.60 15.54
C ALA A 555 5.48 6.99 15.17
N ILE A 556 6.77 7.00 14.80
CA ILE A 556 7.47 8.17 14.25
C ILE A 556 6.85 8.54 12.89
N PRO A 557 6.55 9.82 12.58
CA PRO A 557 5.93 10.22 11.31
C PRO A 557 6.62 9.76 10.02
N ASP A 558 7.94 9.50 10.05
CA ASP A 558 8.66 8.96 8.89
C ASP A 558 8.37 7.48 8.63
N THR A 559 7.90 6.75 9.65
CA THR A 559 7.47 5.36 9.51
C THR A 559 6.00 5.22 9.13
N TRP A 560 5.23 6.33 9.14
CA TRP A 560 3.78 6.29 8.88
C TRP A 560 3.44 5.83 7.47
N ASP A 561 4.14 6.30 6.42
CA ASP A 561 3.83 5.88 5.05
C ASP A 561 3.91 4.34 4.91
N GLU A 562 4.99 3.73 5.41
CA GLU A 562 5.18 2.26 5.42
C GLU A 562 4.09 1.53 6.25
N LEU A 563 3.79 2.03 7.45
CA LEU A 563 2.78 1.46 8.34
C LEU A 563 1.36 1.59 7.77
N LEU A 564 1.05 2.70 7.11
CA LEU A 564 -0.22 2.92 6.42
C LEU A 564 -0.35 2.03 5.19
N PHE A 565 0.70 1.88 4.37
CA PHE A 565 0.67 0.96 3.23
C PHE A 565 0.46 -0.51 3.63
N SER A 566 0.79 -0.88 4.87
CA SER A 566 0.48 -2.21 5.42
C SER A 566 -0.99 -2.45 5.82
N LEU A 567 -1.83 -1.41 5.83
CA LEU A 567 -3.25 -1.45 6.26
C LEU A 567 -4.28 -1.59 5.11
N TYR A 568 -3.87 -1.50 3.84
CA TYR A 568 -4.74 -1.50 2.64
C TYR A 568 -5.36 -2.87 2.26
N ASP A 569 -5.89 -3.58 3.25
CA ASP A 569 -6.50 -4.92 3.13
C ASP A 569 -7.47 -5.18 4.30
N TYR A 570 -8.20 -4.14 4.72
CA TYR A 570 -9.27 -4.20 5.71
C TYR A 570 -10.60 -4.48 5.01
N ASP A 571 -11.21 -5.64 5.28
CA ASP A 571 -12.56 -5.99 4.83
C ASP A 571 -13.61 -5.38 5.78
N ASP A 572 -14.81 -5.09 5.27
CA ASP A 572 -15.64 -4.01 5.82
C ASP A 572 -16.54 -4.40 6.99
N ASP A 573 -16.82 -5.69 7.16
CA ASP A 573 -17.49 -6.18 8.36
C ASP A 573 -16.64 -5.86 9.60
N THR A 574 -17.28 -5.58 10.74
CA THR A 574 -16.61 -5.17 11.99
C THR A 574 -15.76 -6.27 12.65
N ILE A 575 -15.52 -7.37 11.95
CA ILE A 575 -14.70 -8.51 12.33
C ILE A 575 -13.28 -8.26 11.83
N THR A 576 -12.33 -8.09 12.76
CA THR A 576 -10.89 -8.06 12.44
C THR A 576 -10.54 -9.25 11.54
N ASP A 577 -9.90 -9.02 10.38
CA ASP A 577 -9.62 -10.11 9.44
C ASP A 577 -8.54 -11.07 9.96
N ILE A 578 -9.00 -12.09 10.66
CA ILE A 578 -8.16 -13.15 11.21
C ILE A 578 -7.79 -14.22 10.18
N SER A 579 -8.30 -14.15 8.94
CA SER A 579 -8.17 -15.27 7.98
C SER A 579 -6.76 -15.41 7.38
N GLU A 580 -5.91 -14.38 7.44
CA GLU A 580 -4.48 -14.53 7.15
C GLU A 580 -3.74 -15.35 8.22
N TYR A 581 -4.15 -15.20 9.48
CA TYR A 581 -3.58 -15.91 10.63
C TYR A 581 -4.11 -17.36 10.76
N SER A 582 -5.03 -17.78 9.90
CA SER A 582 -5.52 -19.17 9.82
C SER A 582 -4.39 -20.21 9.80
N SER A 583 -3.28 -19.90 9.14
CA SER A 583 -2.08 -20.75 8.99
C SER A 583 -1.21 -20.93 10.25
N TYR A 584 -1.46 -20.17 11.33
CA TYR A 584 -0.68 -20.24 12.57
C TYR A 584 -0.98 -21.52 13.37
N GLY A 585 -0.16 -21.80 14.39
CA GLY A 585 -0.45 -22.86 15.36
C GLY A 585 -1.65 -22.54 16.26
N MET A 586 -1.80 -23.34 17.31
CA MET A 586 -2.47 -22.94 18.55
C MET A 586 -1.38 -22.45 19.50
N ASP A 587 -1.67 -21.52 20.41
CA ASP A 587 -0.64 -21.10 21.37
C ASP A 587 -0.42 -22.19 22.42
N ASN A 588 0.80 -22.69 22.55
CA ASN A 588 1.15 -23.69 23.56
C ASN A 588 1.55 -23.08 24.91
N MET A 589 1.69 -21.74 24.99
CA MET A 589 2.18 -21.00 26.17
C MET A 589 1.33 -19.76 26.53
N ALA A 590 0.32 -19.42 25.72
CA ALA A 590 -0.58 -18.27 25.87
C ALA A 590 0.17 -16.92 25.95
N GLY A 591 1.09 -16.70 25.00
CA GLY A 591 1.89 -15.47 24.88
C GLY A 591 3.21 -15.46 25.66
N TYR A 592 3.44 -16.45 26.55
CA TYR A 592 4.72 -16.60 27.26
C TYR A 592 5.85 -17.09 26.34
N THR A 593 7.02 -16.47 26.48
CA THR A 593 8.27 -16.76 25.77
C THR A 593 9.22 -17.50 26.71
N TYR A 594 9.58 -18.73 26.34
CA TYR A 594 10.46 -19.58 27.14
C TYR A 594 11.92 -19.13 27.08
N LEU A 595 12.55 -18.99 28.25
CA LEU A 595 13.97 -18.71 28.46
C LEU A 595 14.53 -19.71 29.47
N ASP A 596 15.66 -20.36 29.15
CA ASP A 596 16.23 -21.50 29.88
C ASP A 596 17.65 -21.28 30.44
N ASN A 597 18.47 -20.51 29.73
CA ASN A 597 19.85 -20.25 30.11
C ASN A 597 19.97 -19.21 31.25
N ILE A 598 21.19 -19.01 31.75
CA ILE A 598 21.56 -17.98 32.72
C ILE A 598 22.81 -17.27 32.19
N ASP A 599 22.69 -16.00 31.81
CA ASP A 599 23.86 -15.15 31.53
C ASP A 599 24.40 -14.53 32.84
N ILE A 600 25.70 -14.23 32.86
CA ILE A 600 26.45 -14.06 34.12
C ILE A 600 26.01 -12.82 34.92
N VAL A 601 25.43 -13.07 36.10
CA VAL A 601 24.82 -12.05 36.97
C VAL A 601 25.84 -11.36 37.88
N GLY A 602 25.73 -10.03 38.01
CA GLY A 602 26.52 -9.19 38.92
C GLY A 602 25.76 -8.73 40.19
N GLY A 603 26.22 -7.64 40.79
CA GLY A 603 25.42 -6.90 41.79
C GLY A 603 24.25 -6.15 41.13
N PRO A 604 23.21 -5.74 41.88
CA PRO A 604 22.07 -5.02 41.30
C PRO A 604 22.51 -3.70 40.65
N VAL A 605 21.98 -3.42 39.47
CA VAL A 605 22.32 -2.25 38.64
C VAL A 605 21.08 -1.38 38.48
N TYR A 606 21.23 -0.06 38.52
CA TYR A 606 20.14 0.87 38.27
C TYR A 606 19.94 1.12 36.78
N ARG A 607 18.69 1.34 36.35
CA ARG A 607 18.36 1.68 34.97
C ARG A 607 18.93 3.04 34.59
N SER A 608 19.62 3.09 33.45
CA SER A 608 20.02 4.35 32.81
C SER A 608 18.79 4.90 32.10
N ILE A 609 18.14 5.90 32.71
CA ILE A 609 16.91 6.51 32.19
C ILE A 609 17.25 7.86 31.58
N SER A 610 16.87 8.07 30.32
CA SER A 610 16.80 9.38 29.70
C SER A 610 15.42 9.96 30.00
N TYR A 611 15.25 10.62 31.14
CA TYR A 611 13.94 11.11 31.55
C TYR A 611 13.53 12.35 30.74
N ASN A 612 12.37 12.27 30.09
CA ASN A 612 11.71 13.37 29.41
C ASN A 612 10.32 13.56 30.03
N GLU A 613 10.06 14.77 30.56
CA GLU A 613 8.81 15.09 31.27
C GLU A 613 7.60 15.13 30.34
N GLU A 614 7.77 15.61 29.10
CA GLU A 614 6.69 15.68 28.09
C GLU A 614 6.25 14.27 27.67
N GLU A 615 7.21 13.36 27.46
CA GLU A 615 6.97 11.96 27.12
C GLU A 615 6.41 11.15 28.30
N TYR A 616 6.86 11.43 29.53
CA TYR A 616 6.27 10.85 30.73
C TYR A 616 4.79 11.24 30.87
N MET A 617 4.48 12.53 30.74
CA MET A 617 3.11 13.05 30.80
C MET A 617 2.23 12.52 29.65
N LEU A 618 2.80 12.36 28.45
CA LEU A 618 2.12 11.71 27.33
C LEU A 618 1.76 10.26 27.68
N ASN A 619 2.72 9.44 28.13
CA ASN A 619 2.45 8.05 28.53
C ASN A 619 1.43 7.96 29.69
N LEU A 620 1.50 8.88 30.67
CA LEU A 620 0.55 8.97 31.78
C LEU A 620 -0.88 9.24 31.28
N SER A 621 -1.05 10.06 30.24
CA SER A 621 -2.37 10.28 29.62
C SER A 621 -2.99 8.98 29.05
N TYR A 622 -2.18 8.05 28.55
CA TYR A 622 -2.67 6.74 28.09
C TYR A 622 -3.01 5.81 29.25
N LEU A 623 -2.35 5.92 30.40
CA LEU A 623 -2.81 5.22 31.60
C LEU A 623 -4.20 5.71 32.03
N HIS A 624 -4.48 7.02 31.99
CA HIS A 624 -5.84 7.54 32.22
C HIS A 624 -6.86 7.03 31.17
N LYS A 625 -6.48 6.96 29.87
CA LYS A 625 -7.32 6.33 28.83
C LYS A 625 -7.61 4.85 29.12
N ILE A 626 -6.63 4.10 29.66
CA ILE A 626 -6.80 2.70 30.08
C ILE A 626 -7.69 2.58 31.33
N SER A 627 -7.49 3.42 32.35
CA SER A 627 -8.33 3.51 33.55
C SER A 627 -9.81 3.63 33.17
N LYS A 628 -10.12 4.63 32.33
CA LYS A 628 -11.49 4.88 31.85
C LYS A 628 -12.06 3.71 31.06
N LEU A 629 -11.29 3.13 30.12
CA LEU A 629 -11.73 1.99 29.32
C LEU A 629 -12.06 0.77 30.21
N CYS A 630 -11.26 0.52 31.25
CA CYS A 630 -11.51 -0.57 32.19
C CYS A 630 -12.70 -0.28 33.10
N GLU A 631 -12.93 0.96 33.51
CA GLU A 631 -14.13 1.36 34.27
C GLU A 631 -15.41 1.17 33.43
N GLU A 632 -15.41 1.66 32.18
CA GLU A 632 -16.56 1.58 31.27
C GLU A 632 -16.97 0.12 30.98
N GLU A 633 -15.99 -0.75 30.71
CA GLU A 633 -16.19 -2.20 30.53
C GLU A 633 -16.29 -3.01 31.84
N LYS A 634 -16.08 -2.36 33.00
CA LYS A 634 -16.15 -2.94 34.37
C LYS A 634 -15.15 -4.05 34.65
N ILE A 635 -13.95 -3.92 34.09
CA ILE A 635 -12.82 -4.83 34.22
C ILE A 635 -11.93 -4.35 35.37
N GLN A 636 -11.61 -5.22 36.34
CA GLN A 636 -10.68 -4.85 37.41
C GLN A 636 -9.29 -4.54 36.83
N LEU A 637 -8.65 -3.46 37.26
CA LEU A 637 -7.37 -3.00 36.73
C LEU A 637 -6.28 -2.99 37.82
N GLU A 638 -5.13 -3.57 37.50
CA GLU A 638 -3.89 -3.49 38.29
C GLU A 638 -2.79 -2.82 37.44
N TYR A 639 -2.24 -1.73 37.95
CA TYR A 639 -0.96 -1.18 37.50
C TYR A 639 0.15 -1.81 38.35
N PHE A 640 1.23 -2.29 37.74
CA PHE A 640 2.33 -2.87 38.52
C PHE A 640 3.69 -2.64 37.85
N ILE A 641 4.75 -2.73 38.65
CA ILE A 641 6.11 -2.86 38.14
C ILE A 641 6.55 -4.31 38.33
N ALA A 642 7.02 -4.93 37.25
CA ALA A 642 7.47 -6.31 37.26
C ALA A 642 8.78 -6.48 38.08
N PRO A 643 9.00 -7.62 38.75
CA PRO A 643 10.24 -7.88 39.47
C PRO A 643 11.43 -7.98 38.50
N SER A 644 12.50 -7.23 38.73
CA SER A 644 13.72 -7.29 37.90
C SER A 644 15.01 -7.11 38.71
N TYR A 645 16.15 -7.51 38.13
CA TYR A 645 17.47 -7.25 38.71
C TYR A 645 17.94 -5.80 38.47
N TYR A 646 17.41 -5.19 37.41
CA TYR A 646 17.78 -3.90 36.85
C TYR A 646 16.78 -2.80 37.26
N ARG A 647 16.93 -2.30 38.49
CA ARG A 647 15.90 -1.50 39.16
C ARG A 647 15.76 -0.10 38.57
N VAL A 648 14.51 0.36 38.47
CA VAL A 648 14.21 1.79 38.31
C VAL A 648 14.83 2.57 39.49
N PRO A 649 15.59 3.65 39.26
CA PRO A 649 16.13 4.49 40.33
C PRO A 649 15.02 5.07 41.21
N SER A 650 15.27 5.21 42.53
CA SER A 650 14.24 5.60 43.50
C SER A 650 13.58 6.94 43.18
N GLU A 651 14.32 7.88 42.60
CA GLU A 651 13.78 9.19 42.16
C GLU A 651 12.66 9.09 41.11
N TYR A 652 12.64 8.05 40.26
CA TYR A 652 11.55 7.80 39.31
C TYR A 652 10.47 6.89 39.90
N MET A 653 10.82 6.02 40.86
CA MET A 653 9.84 5.27 41.66
C MET A 653 8.96 6.24 42.47
N ASP A 654 9.55 7.21 43.16
CA ASP A 654 8.83 8.24 43.93
C ASP A 654 7.84 9.04 43.05
N ILE A 655 8.17 9.26 41.77
CA ILE A 655 7.30 9.89 40.77
C ILE A 655 6.15 8.95 40.37
N ILE A 656 6.46 7.71 39.98
CA ILE A 656 5.43 6.73 39.58
C ILE A 656 4.48 6.42 40.74
N GLU A 657 4.97 6.15 41.95
CA GLU A 657 4.12 5.88 43.12
C GLU A 657 3.19 7.06 43.43
N LYS A 658 3.70 8.28 43.36
CA LYS A 658 2.91 9.51 43.51
C LYS A 658 1.80 9.58 42.47
N ASP A 659 2.11 9.41 41.19
CA ASP A 659 1.12 9.63 40.13
C ASP A 659 0.15 8.47 39.98
N MET A 660 0.57 7.24 40.27
CA MET A 660 -0.34 6.09 40.41
C MET A 660 -1.29 6.23 41.62
N SER A 661 -0.85 6.88 42.71
CA SER A 661 -1.74 7.20 43.85
C SER A 661 -2.83 8.23 43.54
N ASN A 662 -2.73 8.93 42.39
CA ASN A 662 -3.72 9.88 41.90
C ASN A 662 -4.64 9.29 40.80
N MET A 663 -4.50 8.01 40.44
CA MET A 663 -5.39 7.37 39.46
C MET A 663 -6.81 7.21 39.99
N GLU A 664 -7.80 7.59 39.19
CA GLU A 664 -9.22 7.52 39.55
C GLU A 664 -9.76 6.08 39.54
N TYR A 665 -9.13 5.19 38.76
CA TYR A 665 -9.52 3.79 38.63
C TYR A 665 -8.29 2.86 38.65
N GLY A 666 -8.51 1.62 39.11
CA GLY A 666 -7.47 0.60 39.26
C GLY A 666 -6.74 0.63 40.61
N ARG A 667 -5.89 -0.36 40.82
CA ARG A 667 -4.94 -0.48 41.94
C ARG A 667 -3.51 -0.28 41.40
N TYR A 668 -2.56 -0.01 42.30
CA TYR A 668 -1.13 -0.02 41.98
C TYR A 668 -0.33 -0.83 43.01
N THR A 669 0.59 -1.67 42.52
CA THR A 669 1.41 -2.56 43.34
C THR A 669 2.84 -2.70 42.77
N ASP A 670 3.88 -2.37 43.54
CA ASP A 670 5.27 -2.73 43.16
C ASP A 670 5.61 -4.16 43.60
N HIS A 671 5.77 -5.06 42.64
CA HIS A 671 6.17 -6.44 42.91
C HIS A 671 7.68 -6.60 43.21
N ASN A 672 8.52 -5.57 43.02
CA ASN A 672 9.94 -5.60 43.43
C ASN A 672 10.14 -5.50 44.96
N ILE A 673 9.14 -4.97 45.68
CA ILE A 673 9.16 -4.82 47.15
C ILE A 673 8.36 -5.92 47.85
N ILE A 674 7.21 -6.31 47.27
CA ILE A 674 6.28 -7.26 47.91
C ILE A 674 6.73 -8.73 47.76
N TYR A 675 7.53 -9.04 46.74
CA TYR A 675 7.99 -10.41 46.52
C TYR A 675 9.18 -10.77 47.45
N PRO A 676 9.12 -11.86 48.25
CA PRO A 676 10.21 -12.22 49.14
C PRO A 676 11.49 -12.64 48.41
N ASP A 677 12.65 -12.11 48.84
CA ASP A 677 13.98 -12.57 48.42
C ASP A 677 14.24 -14.07 48.70
N GLU A 678 13.44 -14.70 49.57
CA GLU A 678 13.48 -16.14 49.83
C GLU A 678 12.74 -16.99 48.76
N ARG A 679 11.92 -16.38 47.89
CA ARG A 679 11.16 -17.07 46.83
C ARG A 679 11.78 -16.90 45.42
N ILE A 680 12.49 -15.80 45.13
CA ILE A 680 13.32 -15.66 43.91
C ILE A 680 14.79 -15.84 44.29
N ASP A 681 15.41 -16.93 43.84
CA ASP A 681 16.86 -17.05 43.88
C ASP A 681 17.48 -16.17 42.78
N ARG A 682 18.01 -15.03 43.22
CA ARG A 682 18.75 -14.05 42.41
C ARG A 682 19.95 -14.62 41.64
N THR A 683 20.37 -15.86 41.90
CA THR A 683 21.47 -16.54 41.19
C THR A 683 21.04 -17.64 40.23
N THR A 684 19.78 -18.09 40.27
CA THR A 684 19.29 -19.20 39.43
C THR A 684 17.95 -18.98 38.73
N HIS A 685 17.18 -17.95 39.10
CA HIS A 685 15.85 -17.67 38.53
C HIS A 685 15.84 -16.60 37.43
N PHE A 686 16.96 -15.92 37.18
CA PHE A 686 17.10 -14.89 36.14
C PHE A 686 17.78 -15.45 34.89
N TYR A 687 17.34 -14.99 33.71
CA TYR A 687 18.01 -15.23 32.44
C TYR A 687 19.09 -14.16 32.22
N ASP A 688 18.72 -12.89 32.42
CA ASP A 688 19.61 -11.72 32.37
C ASP A 688 19.26 -10.71 33.48
N ILE A 689 19.74 -9.47 33.40
CA ILE A 689 19.48 -8.44 34.43
C ILE A 689 18.04 -7.89 34.41
N LEU A 690 17.29 -8.09 33.33
CA LEU A 690 15.90 -7.67 33.18
C LEU A 690 14.96 -8.86 33.45
N HIS A 691 15.16 -9.97 32.74
CA HIS A 691 14.19 -11.04 32.57
C HIS A 691 14.44 -12.27 33.45
N PHE A 692 13.36 -12.90 33.88
CA PHE A 692 13.42 -14.25 34.45
C PHE A 692 13.77 -15.31 33.41
N ASN A 693 14.32 -16.42 33.88
CA ASN A 693 14.25 -17.70 33.16
C ASN A 693 12.97 -18.45 33.58
N CYS A 694 12.73 -19.63 33.00
CA CYS A 694 11.53 -20.42 33.24
C CYS A 694 11.28 -20.77 34.72
N TYR A 695 12.32 -20.91 35.54
CA TYR A 695 12.20 -21.14 36.98
C TYR A 695 11.71 -19.89 37.72
N GLY A 696 12.27 -18.71 37.42
CA GLY A 696 11.80 -17.43 37.95
C GLY A 696 10.38 -17.10 37.50
N ALA A 697 10.10 -17.27 36.22
CA ALA A 697 8.79 -17.03 35.63
C ALA A 697 7.73 -17.96 36.27
N LYS A 698 8.04 -19.23 36.55
CA LYS A 698 7.15 -20.09 37.33
C LYS A 698 6.92 -19.54 38.74
N GLN A 699 7.96 -19.18 39.48
CA GLN A 699 7.82 -18.74 40.88
C GLN A 699 7.05 -17.42 41.01
N TYR A 700 7.20 -16.51 40.06
CA TYR A 700 6.40 -15.28 40.00
C TYR A 700 4.95 -15.56 39.58
N SER A 701 4.73 -16.44 38.61
CA SER A 701 3.38 -16.88 38.20
C SER A 701 2.64 -17.64 39.30
N ASP A 702 3.35 -18.47 40.08
CA ASP A 702 2.83 -19.17 41.25
C ASP A 702 2.38 -18.19 42.35
N PHE A 703 2.97 -17.00 42.44
CA PHE A 703 2.53 -15.92 43.33
C PHE A 703 1.36 -15.14 42.73
N LEU A 704 1.36 -14.83 41.43
CA LEU A 704 0.22 -14.20 40.77
C LEU A 704 -1.04 -15.08 40.90
N ALA A 705 -0.92 -16.41 40.83
CA ALA A 705 -2.01 -17.34 41.12
C ALA A 705 -2.53 -17.23 42.58
N GLU A 706 -1.64 -17.08 43.57
CA GLU A 706 -2.03 -16.80 44.97
C GLU A 706 -2.76 -15.46 45.08
N LEU A 707 -2.28 -14.42 44.38
CA LEU A 707 -2.84 -13.06 44.39
C LEU A 707 -4.23 -13.00 43.74
N LEU A 708 -4.42 -13.65 42.58
CA LEU A 708 -5.68 -13.68 41.84
C LEU A 708 -6.83 -14.31 42.66
N VAL A 709 -6.54 -15.36 43.42
CA VAL A 709 -7.52 -15.98 44.33
C VAL A 709 -7.69 -15.16 45.61
N SER A 710 -6.60 -14.72 46.23
CA SER A 710 -6.64 -14.09 47.56
C SER A 710 -7.10 -12.63 47.55
N GLU A 711 -6.70 -11.82 46.58
CA GLU A 711 -7.06 -10.39 46.46
C GLU A 711 -8.22 -10.18 45.49
N TYR A 712 -8.08 -10.61 44.23
CA TYR A 712 -9.05 -10.38 43.14
C TYR A 712 -10.29 -11.29 43.21
N LYS A 713 -10.31 -12.23 44.16
CA LYS A 713 -11.40 -13.17 44.45
C LYS A 713 -11.83 -14.03 43.26
N LEU A 714 -10.91 -14.32 42.34
CA LEU A 714 -11.18 -15.19 41.21
C LEU A 714 -11.33 -16.66 41.68
N SER A 715 -12.25 -17.37 41.03
CA SER A 715 -12.40 -18.81 41.10
C SER A 715 -11.77 -19.47 39.87
N GLU A 716 -11.74 -20.80 39.86
CA GLU A 716 -11.54 -21.61 38.65
C GLU A 716 -12.41 -21.09 37.48
N SER A 717 -11.86 -21.11 36.27
CA SER A 717 -12.50 -20.60 35.05
C SER A 717 -13.69 -21.46 34.62
N LEU A 718 -14.68 -20.82 33.98
CA LEU A 718 -15.91 -21.48 33.53
C LEU A 718 -15.98 -21.49 31.99
N TYR A 719 -16.59 -22.53 31.41
CA TYR A 719 -16.71 -22.75 29.95
C TYR A 719 -15.37 -22.94 29.21
N GLU A 720 -14.43 -23.58 29.88
CA GLU A 720 -13.04 -23.75 29.44
C GLU A 720 -12.83 -24.98 28.53
N ASP A 721 -11.91 -24.90 27.56
CA ASP A 721 -11.26 -26.10 26.99
C ASP A 721 -10.09 -26.51 27.89
N THR A 722 -10.42 -27.30 28.92
CA THR A 722 -9.46 -27.86 29.87
C THR A 722 -8.43 -28.77 29.21
N THR A 723 -8.68 -29.27 27.99
CA THR A 723 -7.71 -30.09 27.23
C THR A 723 -6.58 -29.21 26.70
N LEU A 724 -6.93 -28.05 26.15
CA LEU A 724 -5.97 -27.04 25.71
C LEU A 724 -5.11 -26.59 26.89
N TRP A 725 -5.72 -26.11 27.98
CA TRP A 725 -4.96 -25.59 29.11
C TRP A 725 -4.14 -26.64 29.85
N GLN A 726 -4.64 -27.87 30.02
CA GLN A 726 -3.79 -28.93 30.55
C GLN A 726 -2.63 -29.25 29.60
N SER A 727 -2.80 -29.21 28.28
CA SER A 727 -1.67 -29.37 27.36
C SER A 727 -0.66 -28.21 27.46
N ARG A 728 -1.08 -26.99 27.80
CA ARG A 728 -0.18 -25.86 28.09
C ARG A 728 0.64 -26.13 29.35
N VAL A 729 0.01 -26.62 30.42
CA VAL A 729 0.69 -27.07 31.65
C VAL A 729 1.69 -28.19 31.35
N ASP A 730 1.26 -29.24 30.66
CA ASP A 730 2.08 -30.42 30.38
C ASP A 730 3.32 -30.07 29.55
N ASN A 731 3.18 -29.18 28.54
CA ASN A 731 4.31 -28.66 27.77
C ASN A 731 5.25 -27.81 28.63
N PHE A 732 4.73 -26.91 29.48
CA PHE A 732 5.54 -26.04 30.34
C PHE A 732 6.30 -26.85 31.41
N MET A 733 5.64 -27.82 32.05
CA MET A 733 6.25 -28.74 33.00
C MET A 733 7.28 -29.67 32.33
N TYR A 734 7.06 -30.07 31.08
CA TYR A 734 8.07 -30.80 30.31
C TYR A 734 9.32 -29.94 30.06
N MET A 735 9.17 -28.67 29.65
CA MET A 735 10.33 -27.78 29.46
C MET A 735 11.11 -27.54 30.76
N LEU A 736 10.42 -27.35 31.90
CA LEU A 736 11.03 -27.28 33.24
C LEU A 736 11.75 -28.56 33.73
N SER A 737 11.75 -29.64 32.93
CA SER A 737 12.34 -30.94 33.28
C SER A 737 13.53 -31.38 32.41
N ASN A 738 13.97 -30.52 31.48
CA ASN A 738 15.13 -30.75 30.60
C ASN A 738 16.23 -29.71 30.80
#